data_AF-A0AAW0EZT8-F1
#
_entry.id   AF-A0AAW0EZT8-F1
#
_cell.length_a   1.000
_cell.length_b   1.000
_cell.length_c   1.000
_cell.angle_alpha   90.00
_cell.angle_beta   90.00
_cell.angle_gamma   90.00
#
_symmetry.space_group_name_H-M   'P 1'
#
loop_
_entity.id
_entity.type
_entity.pdbx_description
1 polymer ?
#
loop_
_entity_poly.entity_id
_entity_poly.type
_entity_poly.pdbx_seq_one_letter_code
_entity_poly.pdbx_strand_id
1 'polypeptide(L)'
;MNASGSDGGLAASATKRPATSAPYYALEAHSLDYDANDSESGGLDDVLSLAEPLKQTQNLLPNGQAHPTSPKTSMQNFLQTVPHLFTLTPEQISSLDVMVREYSEMDLIIEEGAYLEHIYVLASGTVEVMNSKKGLKRAFGHRRIGSMVAPSVFGIDDAILESAVEFTYHASSSTTLLLIPRAQFMDLFARSPIFANNVSSQILRTLPSFSVFQEFCRAVFGISSSSVVDALGRKSGYRLALSTLVRLFRSSGTVLHRHANANEIDYEALRYCTRRLPTNITTTYIVILTQGIPDYLSDEFLADAANTQPGVAPLVAAVDTGKRRRCAWTFGGGGQTLVLMRDGFTDTVDFVSNLCIFCVEAKKLRTRLQQLVSPSAAEVLRNALAPADNAFPPQSRMEEVFASLPFSEEEAQGLQNVWGDATLHRLYDVVVHREEYVVEVESVSSKVFSEDPYANWALTILRHVKSRLGVSEMEALPENILIDVLFSPNRTLKNLFCCMSADVKMLIENISEETGIGKGERTGNWKNVDDRYYYVLTGLLERDATIRDAYRARLESNGFTLMEDGHASALIVDLIDVSSISPDETDPGLRECAAAASRNSKTGKRHFIINVDKTFGAQIEAILRSLLLTFGSRIRSVNLTGKAAGLSGNRGDVVLPQKLIFSKQTFGEDSTDEIRLCNRKSLRTEDIAPFLGKSCSAEVHHGTCITLPGFMLQSEAMLKFYREVHGCTAVDMQSSYVARQLEECRRTGVLRQTIASRYLFYCDDMPLGNVNGSVLKPQKREIISTIYATARALLCKILES
;
A
#
# COMPACT_ATOMS: atom_id res chain seq x y z
N MET A 1 -59.24 -22.34 -28.16
CA MET A 1 -60.16 -22.87 -29.19
C MET A 1 -59.31 -23.45 -30.32
N ASN A 2 -59.34 -24.78 -30.44
CA ASN A 2 -59.09 -25.74 -31.55
C ASN A 2 -58.10 -25.33 -32.68
N ALA A 3 -56.95 -26.00 -32.86
CA ALA A 3 -56.70 -27.35 -33.45
C ALA A 3 -57.08 -27.42 -34.94
N SER A 4 -56.27 -27.86 -35.92
CA SER A 4 -55.36 -29.03 -36.04
C SER A 4 -54.44 -28.88 -37.27
N GLY A 5 -53.17 -29.33 -37.27
CA GLY A 5 -52.68 -30.62 -37.86
C GLY A 5 -52.05 -30.39 -39.26
N SER A 6 -50.93 -30.98 -39.73
CA SER A 6 -50.25 -32.26 -39.44
C SER A 6 -48.91 -32.38 -40.20
N ASP A 7 -47.98 -33.18 -39.63
CA ASP A 7 -46.91 -34.03 -40.24
C ASP A 7 -45.78 -33.41 -41.09
N GLY A 8 -44.51 -33.83 -41.03
CA GLY A 8 -43.80 -34.93 -40.39
C GLY A 8 -42.54 -35.28 -41.24
N GLY A 9 -41.43 -35.73 -40.64
CA GLY A 9 -40.41 -36.53 -41.37
C GLY A 9 -38.94 -36.10 -41.37
N LEU A 10 -38.20 -36.61 -40.38
CA LEU A 10 -36.82 -37.15 -40.34
C LEU A 10 -35.86 -37.14 -41.57
N ALA A 11 -34.59 -36.94 -41.19
CA ALA A 11 -33.36 -37.66 -41.59
C ALA A 11 -32.39 -37.04 -42.63
N ALA A 12 -31.13 -37.01 -42.19
CA ALA A 12 -29.93 -36.57 -42.87
C ALA A 12 -29.33 -37.65 -43.79
N SER A 13 -28.68 -37.22 -44.88
CA SER A 13 -27.64 -37.98 -45.59
C SER A 13 -26.88 -37.06 -46.54
N ALA A 14 -25.55 -37.25 -46.57
CA ALA A 14 -24.53 -36.46 -47.24
C ALA A 14 -24.55 -36.52 -48.78
N THR A 15 -24.00 -35.50 -49.45
CA THR A 15 -22.74 -35.54 -50.23
C THR A 15 -22.66 -34.47 -51.34
N LYS A 16 -21.39 -34.09 -51.62
CA LYS A 16 -20.79 -33.56 -52.86
C LYS A 16 -20.46 -32.05 -52.98
N ARG A 17 -19.14 -31.86 -53.18
CA ARG A 17 -18.38 -30.68 -53.66
C ARG A 17 -18.94 -30.09 -54.96
N PRO A 18 -18.52 -28.87 -55.31
CA PRO A 18 -17.57 -28.76 -56.42
C PRO A 18 -16.38 -27.79 -56.16
N ALA A 19 -15.35 -27.95 -56.99
CA ALA A 19 -14.07 -27.25 -57.00
C ALA A 19 -13.99 -26.21 -58.14
N THR A 20 -12.84 -25.50 -58.20
CA THR A 20 -12.27 -24.59 -59.23
C THR A 20 -12.42 -23.08 -58.95
N SER A 21 -11.42 -22.19 -59.07
CA SER A 21 -10.04 -22.26 -59.63
C SER A 21 -9.18 -21.03 -59.22
N ALA A 22 -7.90 -21.33 -58.86
CA ALA A 22 -6.58 -20.65 -58.95
C ALA A 22 -6.38 -19.23 -59.58
N PRO A 23 -5.15 -18.63 -59.54
CA PRO A 23 -3.98 -18.77 -58.64
C PRO A 23 -3.37 -17.42 -58.16
N TYR A 24 -2.53 -17.43 -57.12
CA TYR A 24 -1.46 -16.42 -56.93
C TYR A 24 -0.21 -17.06 -56.29
N TYR A 25 0.95 -16.48 -56.65
CA TYR A 25 2.33 -16.97 -56.61
C TYR A 25 2.88 -17.47 -55.26
N ALA A 26 3.81 -18.44 -55.37
CA ALA A 26 4.61 -19.03 -54.31
C ALA A 26 6.11 -18.69 -54.45
N LEU A 27 6.80 -18.58 -53.32
CA LEU A 27 8.24 -18.73 -52.98
C LEU A 27 8.37 -18.18 -51.54
N GLU A 28 8.93 -18.80 -50.51
CA GLU A 28 9.68 -20.03 -50.32
C GLU A 28 9.73 -20.21 -48.78
N ALA A 29 9.33 -21.36 -48.23
CA ALA A 29 9.42 -21.65 -46.80
C ALA A 29 10.12 -22.99 -46.64
N HIS A 30 11.38 -22.97 -46.22
CA HIS A 30 12.13 -24.18 -45.90
C HIS A 30 11.92 -24.55 -44.43
N SER A 31 11.21 -25.65 -44.21
CA SER A 31 11.25 -26.47 -43.02
C SER A 31 12.46 -27.41 -43.10
N LEU A 32 13.28 -27.46 -42.05
CA LEU A 32 14.20 -28.57 -41.82
C LEU A 32 14.17 -28.94 -40.33
N ASP A 33 13.71 -30.17 -40.08
CA ASP A 33 13.95 -30.97 -38.89
C ASP A 33 15.46 -31.04 -38.58
N TYR A 34 15.84 -31.14 -37.30
CA TYR A 34 16.98 -31.94 -36.88
C TYR A 34 16.90 -32.27 -35.40
N ASP A 35 16.62 -33.53 -35.10
CA ASP A 35 16.99 -34.20 -33.85
C ASP A 35 18.20 -35.09 -34.17
N ALA A 36 19.35 -34.80 -33.53
CA ALA A 36 20.42 -35.74 -33.11
C ALA A 36 21.80 -35.06 -33.06
N ASN A 37 22.32 -34.96 -31.83
CA ASN A 37 23.73 -35.00 -31.41
C ASN A 37 24.81 -34.50 -32.38
N ASP A 38 25.36 -33.32 -32.09
CA ASP A 38 26.81 -33.17 -32.01
C ASP A 38 27.18 -32.10 -30.97
N SER A 39 28.18 -32.44 -30.17
CA SER A 39 28.66 -31.70 -29.01
C SER A 39 29.71 -30.67 -29.41
N GLU A 40 29.39 -29.38 -29.38
CA GLU A 40 30.39 -28.31 -29.23
C GLU A 40 29.86 -27.20 -28.32
N SER A 41 30.43 -27.14 -27.12
CA SER A 41 30.29 -26.06 -26.15
C SER A 41 31.04 -24.80 -26.65
N GLY A 42 30.35 -23.89 -27.32
CA GLY A 42 30.84 -22.54 -27.61
C GLY A 42 30.71 -21.65 -26.36
N GLY A 43 31.83 -21.36 -25.72
CA GLY A 43 31.92 -20.59 -24.49
C GLY A 43 31.56 -19.12 -24.67
N LEU A 44 30.93 -18.55 -23.64
CA LEU A 44 30.64 -17.12 -23.46
C LEU A 44 31.91 -16.26 -23.20
N ASP A 45 33.11 -16.83 -23.39
CA ASP A 45 34.40 -16.24 -22.99
C ASP A 45 35.04 -15.34 -24.07
N ASP A 46 34.54 -15.34 -25.31
CA ASP A 46 35.21 -14.65 -26.43
C ASP A 46 34.80 -13.19 -26.65
N VAL A 47 33.95 -12.61 -25.79
CA VAL A 47 33.63 -11.15 -25.81
C VAL A 47 34.25 -10.40 -24.62
N LEU A 48 34.93 -11.10 -23.71
CA LEU A 48 35.57 -10.53 -22.50
C LEU A 48 37.11 -10.49 -22.58
N SER A 49 37.72 -10.84 -23.71
CA SER A 49 39.17 -11.10 -23.83
C SER A 49 40.05 -9.93 -24.30
N LEU A 50 39.57 -8.67 -24.28
CA LEU A 50 40.39 -7.49 -24.62
C LEU A 50 40.56 -6.47 -23.48
N ALA A 51 40.69 -6.97 -22.26
CA ALA A 51 41.24 -6.18 -21.15
C ALA A 51 42.48 -6.90 -20.60
N GLU A 52 43.64 -6.64 -21.20
CA GLU A 52 44.91 -7.02 -20.58
C GLU A 52 45.05 -6.31 -19.22
N PRO A 53 45.43 -7.01 -18.14
CA PRO A 53 45.66 -6.40 -16.85
C PRO A 53 46.86 -5.44 -16.94
N LEU A 54 46.63 -4.18 -16.59
CA LEU A 54 47.67 -3.16 -16.46
C LEU A 54 48.71 -3.58 -15.40
N LYS A 55 49.77 -4.29 -15.83
CA LYS A 55 51.04 -4.37 -15.10
C LYS A 55 51.80 -3.05 -15.27
N GLN A 56 51.29 -1.95 -14.73
CA GLN A 56 52.00 -0.66 -14.69
C GLN A 56 51.38 0.32 -13.66
N THR A 57 51.36 -0.05 -12.39
CA THR A 57 51.01 0.85 -11.27
C THR A 57 52.19 1.69 -10.74
N GLN A 58 53.37 1.66 -11.37
CA GLN A 58 54.50 2.53 -10.98
C GLN A 58 54.41 3.97 -11.53
N ASN A 59 53.41 4.32 -12.34
CA ASN A 59 53.31 5.64 -13.00
C ASN A 59 52.20 6.55 -12.45
N LEU A 60 52.01 6.59 -11.12
CA LEU A 60 51.37 7.74 -10.45
C LEU A 60 52.37 8.87 -10.12
N LEU A 61 53.66 8.67 -10.42
CA LEU A 61 54.73 9.69 -10.35
C LEU A 61 55.46 9.77 -11.71
N PRO A 62 55.92 10.98 -12.12
CA PRO A 62 56.30 11.22 -13.51
C PRO A 62 57.66 10.61 -13.83
N ASN A 63 57.71 9.74 -14.85
CA ASN A 63 58.89 9.59 -15.70
C ASN A 63 58.52 9.07 -17.09
N GLY A 64 58.74 9.92 -18.11
CA GLY A 64 59.15 9.50 -19.46
C GLY A 64 58.06 9.17 -20.48
N GLN A 65 57.65 10.19 -21.23
CA GLN A 65 57.08 10.13 -22.60
C GLN A 65 55.67 9.55 -22.77
N ALA A 66 54.71 10.19 -22.12
CA ALA A 66 53.37 10.45 -22.64
C ALA A 66 52.99 11.88 -22.18
N HIS A 67 52.13 12.61 -22.89
CA HIS A 67 51.65 13.92 -22.44
C HIS A 67 51.24 13.84 -20.96
N PRO A 68 51.75 14.70 -20.05
CA PRO A 68 51.58 14.50 -18.62
C PRO A 68 50.14 14.86 -18.26
N THR A 69 49.23 13.90 -18.33
CA THR A 69 47.95 14.01 -17.63
C THR A 69 48.27 14.05 -16.14
N SER A 70 47.80 15.08 -15.44
CA SER A 70 48.04 15.20 -13.99
C SER A 70 47.55 13.93 -13.27
N PRO A 71 48.16 13.51 -12.15
CA PRO A 71 47.68 12.35 -11.38
C PRO A 71 46.18 12.42 -11.07
N LYS A 72 45.67 13.64 -10.85
CA LYS A 72 44.23 13.92 -10.70
C LYS A 72 43.42 13.58 -11.95
N THR A 73 43.89 13.97 -13.14
CA THR A 73 43.24 13.64 -14.43
C THR A 73 43.25 12.14 -14.68
N SER A 74 44.34 11.44 -14.37
CA SER A 74 44.42 9.98 -14.50
C SER A 74 43.44 9.26 -13.56
N MET A 75 43.33 9.70 -12.30
CA MET A 75 42.33 9.20 -11.35
C MET A 75 40.90 9.44 -11.85
N GLN A 76 40.61 10.64 -12.36
CA GLN A 76 39.29 11.00 -12.89
C GLN A 76 38.90 10.11 -14.07
N ASN A 77 39.83 9.89 -15.02
CA ASN A 77 39.61 8.99 -16.15
C ASN A 77 39.41 7.54 -15.68
N PHE A 78 40.15 7.10 -14.66
CA PHE A 78 39.96 5.78 -14.07
C PHE A 78 38.56 5.60 -13.49
N LEU A 79 38.06 6.57 -12.71
CA LEU A 79 36.69 6.50 -12.14
C LEU A 79 35.60 6.39 -13.22
N GLN A 80 35.85 6.88 -14.43
CA GLN A 80 34.92 6.70 -15.57
C GLN A 80 34.94 5.29 -16.17
N THR A 81 35.90 4.44 -15.80
CA THR A 81 35.95 3.03 -16.20
C THR A 81 35.38 2.10 -15.14
N VAL A 82 35.12 2.62 -13.93
CA VAL A 82 34.70 1.86 -12.78
C VAL A 82 33.17 1.63 -12.82
N PRO A 83 32.68 0.43 -12.50
CA PRO A 83 31.24 0.16 -12.38
C PRO A 83 30.54 1.20 -11.48
N HIS A 84 29.31 1.56 -11.83
CA HIS A 84 28.49 2.60 -11.18
C HIS A 84 28.94 4.05 -11.43
N LEU A 85 30.25 4.31 -11.50
CA LEU A 85 30.80 5.65 -11.66
C LEU A 85 31.00 6.05 -13.13
N PHE A 86 31.04 5.07 -14.04
CA PHE A 86 31.24 5.29 -15.49
C PHE A 86 30.22 6.22 -16.17
N THR A 87 29.06 6.43 -15.54
CA THR A 87 28.01 7.31 -16.05
C THR A 87 28.17 8.77 -15.63
N LEU A 88 29.12 9.06 -14.74
CA LEU A 88 29.34 10.40 -14.22
C LEU A 88 30.10 11.28 -15.21
N THR A 89 29.70 12.54 -15.28
CA THR A 89 30.41 13.53 -16.11
C THR A 89 31.76 13.91 -15.47
N PRO A 90 32.73 14.42 -16.25
CA PRO A 90 34.00 14.91 -15.70
C PRO A 90 33.82 15.97 -14.61
N GLU A 91 32.78 16.81 -14.72
CA GLU A 91 32.42 17.82 -13.72
C GLU A 91 31.95 17.18 -12.42
N GLN A 92 31.07 16.17 -12.49
CA GLN A 92 30.58 15.43 -11.33
C GLN A 92 31.71 14.71 -10.62
N ILE A 93 32.59 14.02 -11.35
CA ILE A 93 33.76 13.35 -10.77
C ILE A 93 34.73 14.36 -10.16
N SER A 94 34.93 15.51 -10.81
CA SER A 94 35.79 16.57 -10.28
C SER A 94 35.27 17.19 -8.99
N SER A 95 33.97 17.08 -8.72
CA SER A 95 33.35 17.55 -7.47
C SER A 95 33.53 16.58 -6.29
N LEU A 96 34.00 15.35 -6.55
CA LEU A 96 34.24 14.36 -5.51
C LEU A 96 35.61 14.57 -4.83
N ASP A 97 35.62 14.61 -3.51
CA ASP A 97 36.81 14.66 -2.66
C ASP A 97 37.34 13.26 -2.40
N VAL A 98 37.92 12.68 -3.44
CA VAL A 98 38.37 11.29 -3.45
C VAL A 98 39.70 11.16 -2.70
N MET A 99 39.71 10.38 -1.62
CA MET A 99 40.94 10.07 -0.89
C MET A 99 41.61 8.81 -1.45
N VAL A 100 42.93 8.77 -1.48
CA VAL A 100 43.70 7.57 -1.84
C VAL A 100 44.23 6.92 -0.56
N ARG A 101 44.03 5.61 -0.40
CA ARG A 101 44.64 4.81 0.67
C ARG A 101 45.30 3.56 0.11
N GLU A 102 46.47 3.25 0.64
CA GLU A 102 47.23 2.03 0.32
C GLU A 102 47.18 1.09 1.52
N TYR A 103 47.03 -0.20 1.23
CA TYR A 103 46.94 -1.29 2.19
C TYR A 103 47.94 -2.37 1.80
N SER A 104 48.69 -2.85 2.78
CA SER A 104 49.56 -4.01 2.65
C SER A 104 48.75 -5.30 2.68
N GLU A 105 49.36 -6.40 2.25
CA GLU A 105 48.75 -7.73 2.36
C GLU A 105 48.38 -8.03 3.82
N MET A 106 47.18 -8.61 4.02
CA MET A 106 46.51 -8.90 5.29
C MET A 106 45.94 -7.71 6.06
N ASP A 107 46.13 -6.47 5.59
CA ASP A 107 45.55 -5.30 6.27
C ASP A 107 44.02 -5.36 6.30
N LEU A 108 43.44 -4.97 7.44
CA LEU A 108 42.00 -4.83 7.62
C LEU A 108 41.54 -3.52 6.97
N ILE A 109 40.57 -3.62 6.05
CA ILE A 109 39.99 -2.48 5.34
C ILE A 109 38.66 -2.07 5.99
N ILE A 110 37.76 -3.03 6.20
CA ILE A 110 36.45 -2.81 6.83
C ILE A 110 36.24 -3.89 7.89
N GLU A 111 35.85 -3.49 9.08
CA GLU A 111 35.49 -4.38 10.17
C GLU A 111 33.99 -4.74 10.13
N GLU A 112 33.64 -5.97 10.47
CA GLU A 112 32.23 -6.37 10.64
C GLU A 112 31.59 -5.50 11.73
N GLY A 113 30.37 -5.02 11.49
CA GLY A 113 29.66 -4.12 12.40
C GLY A 113 29.96 -2.63 12.19
N ALA A 114 30.94 -2.28 11.34
CA ALA A 114 31.24 -0.88 11.03
C ALA A 114 30.12 -0.22 10.21
N TYR A 115 29.91 1.08 10.42
CA TYR A 115 29.07 1.93 9.56
C TYR A 115 29.97 2.68 8.58
N LEU A 116 29.66 2.61 7.29
CA LEU A 116 30.54 3.13 6.26
C LEU A 116 30.36 4.63 6.03
N GLU A 117 31.46 5.38 6.19
CA GLU A 117 31.53 6.81 5.85
C GLU A 117 31.98 7.07 4.40
N HIS A 118 32.43 6.03 3.70
CA HIS A 118 32.97 6.11 2.35
C HIS A 118 32.48 4.96 1.48
N ILE A 119 32.40 5.21 0.17
CA ILE A 119 32.33 4.17 -0.86
C ILE A 119 33.76 3.83 -1.29
N TYR A 120 34.06 2.54 -1.40
CA TYR A 120 35.40 2.05 -1.67
C TYR A 120 35.52 1.60 -3.13
N VAL A 121 36.42 2.23 -3.86
CA VAL A 121 36.78 1.85 -5.23
C VAL A 121 38.15 1.20 -5.21
N LEU A 122 38.21 -0.08 -5.58
CA LEU A 122 39.44 -0.84 -5.69
C LEU A 122 40.17 -0.49 -6.99
N ALA A 123 41.25 0.28 -6.89
CA ALA A 123 42.03 0.75 -8.04
C ALA A 123 43.11 -0.27 -8.47
N SER A 124 43.71 -0.97 -7.52
CA SER A 124 44.66 -2.06 -7.77
C SER A 124 44.68 -3.04 -6.61
N GLY A 125 45.06 -4.30 -6.88
CA GLY A 125 45.12 -5.36 -5.88
C GLY A 125 43.82 -6.18 -5.79
N THR A 126 43.70 -6.91 -4.69
CA THR A 126 42.62 -7.86 -4.42
C THR A 126 42.19 -7.73 -2.96
N VAL A 127 40.87 -7.74 -2.74
CA VAL A 127 40.25 -7.70 -1.41
C VAL A 127 39.47 -8.99 -1.17
N GLU A 128 39.68 -9.63 -0.03
CA GLU A 128 38.93 -10.80 0.42
C GLU A 128 37.83 -10.43 1.42
N VAL A 129 36.68 -11.08 1.29
CA VAL A 129 35.52 -10.89 2.17
C VAL A 129 35.37 -12.11 3.07
N MET A 130 35.36 -11.88 4.38
CA MET A 130 35.41 -12.92 5.41
C MET A 130 34.19 -12.84 6.33
N ASN A 131 33.61 -14.00 6.67
CA ASN A 131 32.57 -14.11 7.71
C ASN A 131 33.23 -14.33 9.07
N SER A 132 33.02 -13.45 10.04
CA SER A 132 33.60 -13.60 11.38
C SER A 132 32.66 -14.24 12.42
N LYS A 133 31.37 -14.45 12.08
CA LYS A 133 30.33 -14.94 13.03
C LYS A 133 30.66 -16.31 13.62
N LYS A 134 31.06 -16.32 14.90
CA LYS A 134 31.12 -17.53 15.76
C LYS A 134 29.71 -17.96 16.19
N GLY A 135 29.06 -18.83 15.43
CA GLY A 135 27.78 -19.42 15.86
C GLY A 135 27.96 -20.62 16.80
N LEU A 136 27.08 -20.80 17.79
CA LEU A 136 27.03 -21.92 18.76
C LEU A 136 27.05 -23.35 18.14
N LYS A 137 26.89 -23.48 16.81
CA LYS A 137 26.93 -24.76 16.07
C LYS A 137 28.09 -24.86 15.05
N ARG A 138 28.99 -23.87 14.97
CA ARG A 138 30.03 -23.81 13.92
C ARG A 138 31.41 -23.70 14.58
N ALA A 139 32.18 -24.78 14.51
CA ALA A 139 33.44 -24.97 15.22
C ALA A 139 34.68 -24.33 14.56
N PHE A 140 34.56 -23.61 13.43
CA PHE A 140 35.68 -23.00 12.72
C PHE A 140 35.47 -21.51 12.49
N GLY A 141 36.49 -20.72 12.84
CA GLY A 141 36.57 -19.27 12.64
C GLY A 141 36.74 -18.86 11.17
N HIS A 142 36.63 -17.55 10.93
CA HIS A 142 36.86 -16.82 9.67
C HIS A 142 36.77 -17.66 8.38
N ARG A 143 35.60 -17.65 7.73
CA ARG A 143 35.41 -18.30 6.42
C ARG A 143 35.45 -17.25 5.31
N ARG A 144 36.29 -17.46 4.29
CA ARG A 144 36.24 -16.67 3.04
C ARG A 144 34.91 -16.90 2.32
N ILE A 145 34.20 -15.80 2.06
CA ILE A 145 32.91 -15.77 1.36
C ILE A 145 33.13 -15.41 -0.11
N GLY A 146 34.08 -14.54 -0.40
CA GLY A 146 34.36 -14.07 -1.75
C GLY A 146 35.65 -13.25 -1.83
N SER A 147 35.94 -12.75 -3.03
CA SER A 147 37.03 -11.83 -3.29
C SER A 147 36.68 -10.89 -4.43
N MET A 148 37.25 -9.70 -4.41
CA MET A 148 37.08 -8.66 -5.42
C MET A 148 38.45 -8.30 -5.96
N VAL A 149 38.55 -8.14 -7.27
CA VAL A 149 39.79 -7.77 -7.98
C VAL A 149 39.58 -6.39 -8.61
N ALA A 150 40.63 -5.60 -8.70
CA ALA A 150 40.56 -4.30 -9.36
C ALA A 150 40.25 -4.44 -10.87
N PRO A 151 39.43 -3.56 -11.49
CA PRO A 151 38.66 -2.49 -10.84
C PRO A 151 37.31 -2.99 -10.28
N SER A 152 36.97 -2.61 -9.05
CA SER A 152 35.67 -2.93 -8.44
C SER A 152 35.23 -1.88 -7.43
N VAL A 153 33.96 -1.89 -7.06
CA VAL A 153 33.38 -0.99 -6.04
C VAL A 153 32.64 -1.82 -5.01
N PHE A 154 32.77 -1.45 -3.73
CA PHE A 154 32.07 -2.10 -2.64
C PHE A 154 31.70 -1.11 -1.52
N GLY A 155 30.78 -1.54 -0.65
CA GLY A 155 30.23 -0.72 0.43
C GLY A 155 29.06 0.18 0.01
N ILE A 156 28.54 0.04 -1.21
CA ILE A 156 27.42 0.83 -1.74
C ILE A 156 26.15 0.57 -0.91
N ASP A 157 25.74 -0.69 -0.79
CA ASP A 157 24.49 -1.07 -0.12
C ASP A 157 24.51 -0.63 1.35
N ASP A 158 25.57 -0.96 2.10
CA ASP A 158 25.69 -0.60 3.53
C ASP A 158 25.69 0.91 3.76
N ALA A 159 26.34 1.67 2.88
CA ALA A 159 26.35 3.13 2.97
C ALA A 159 24.97 3.73 2.65
N ILE A 160 24.24 3.20 1.66
CA ILE A 160 22.90 3.68 1.26
C ILE A 160 21.86 3.32 2.32
N LEU A 161 21.90 2.09 2.81
CA LEU A 161 20.93 1.57 3.76
C LEU A 161 21.25 1.96 5.20
N GLU A 162 22.39 2.65 5.43
CA GLU A 162 22.91 2.98 6.76
C GLU A 162 22.87 1.74 7.66
N SER A 163 23.37 0.62 7.13
CA SER A 163 23.46 -0.65 7.85
C SER A 163 24.89 -0.91 8.27
N ALA A 164 25.04 -1.57 9.41
CA ALA A 164 26.31 -2.10 9.84
C ALA A 164 26.75 -3.21 8.87
N VAL A 165 28.00 -3.18 8.43
CA VAL A 165 28.53 -4.13 7.45
C VAL A 165 28.50 -5.55 8.02
N GLU A 166 27.99 -6.51 7.25
CA GLU A 166 27.86 -7.90 7.71
C GLU A 166 29.18 -8.67 7.74
N PHE A 167 30.17 -8.25 6.94
CA PHE A 167 31.41 -8.99 6.72
C PHE A 167 32.66 -8.14 6.94
N THR A 168 33.77 -8.82 7.17
CA THR A 168 35.09 -8.19 7.30
C THR A 168 35.81 -8.23 5.95
N TYR A 169 36.50 -7.14 5.60
CA TYR A 169 37.21 -6.99 4.33
C TYR A 169 38.71 -6.84 4.58
N HIS A 170 39.53 -7.67 3.93
CA HIS A 170 40.99 -7.66 4.06
C HIS A 170 41.67 -7.51 2.70
N ALA A 171 42.77 -6.79 2.64
CA ALA A 171 43.63 -6.80 1.47
C ALA A 171 44.35 -8.16 1.38
N SER A 172 44.23 -8.89 0.27
CA SER A 172 44.97 -10.14 0.03
C SER A 172 46.22 -9.94 -0.84
N SER A 173 46.49 -8.69 -1.22
CA SER A 173 47.70 -8.24 -1.90
C SER A 173 47.86 -6.75 -1.65
N SER A 174 49.01 -6.16 -2.01
CA SER A 174 49.20 -4.71 -1.99
C SER A 174 48.07 -4.02 -2.77
N THR A 175 47.24 -3.26 -2.07
CA THR A 175 45.95 -2.78 -2.55
C THR A 175 45.86 -1.26 -2.44
N THR A 176 45.37 -0.62 -3.50
CA THR A 176 45.10 0.82 -3.50
C THR A 176 43.60 1.05 -3.64
N LEU A 177 43.03 1.78 -2.68
CA LEU A 177 41.61 2.16 -2.66
C LEU A 177 41.45 3.66 -2.89
N LEU A 178 40.44 4.02 -3.67
CA LEU A 178 39.91 5.37 -3.75
C LEU A 178 38.63 5.44 -2.91
N LEU A 179 38.58 6.33 -1.93
CA LEU A 179 37.50 6.46 -0.97
C LEU A 179 36.68 7.70 -1.32
N ILE A 180 35.43 7.50 -1.72
CA ILE A 180 34.49 8.58 -2.03
C ILE A 180 33.65 8.86 -0.78
N PRO A 181 33.63 10.08 -0.24
CA PRO A 181 32.82 10.41 0.92
C PRO A 181 31.34 10.08 0.68
N ARG A 182 30.72 9.37 1.63
CA ARG A 182 29.33 8.92 1.54
C ARG A 182 28.38 10.05 1.17
N ALA A 183 28.50 11.19 1.86
CA ALA A 183 27.61 12.35 1.63
C ALA A 183 27.68 12.86 0.18
N GLN A 184 28.86 12.89 -0.43
CA GLN A 184 29.04 13.31 -1.82
C GLN A 184 28.51 12.25 -2.78
N PHE A 185 28.71 10.96 -2.48
CA PHE A 185 28.14 9.88 -3.28
C PHE A 185 26.60 9.91 -3.26
N MET A 186 25.97 10.15 -2.11
CA MET A 186 24.51 10.26 -2.02
C MET A 186 23.96 11.44 -2.81
N ASP A 187 24.64 12.58 -2.75
CA ASP A 187 24.23 13.78 -3.48
C ASP A 187 24.28 13.58 -5.02
N LEU A 188 25.05 12.62 -5.53
CA LEU A 188 25.00 12.23 -6.95
C LEU A 188 23.63 11.68 -7.37
N PHE A 189 22.85 11.05 -6.49
CA PHE A 189 21.51 10.56 -6.82
C PHE A 189 20.57 11.70 -7.25
N ALA A 190 20.70 12.87 -6.61
CA ALA A 190 19.93 14.06 -6.96
C ALA A 190 20.47 14.77 -8.22
N ARG A 191 21.79 14.70 -8.46
CA ARG A 191 22.47 15.43 -9.55
C ARG A 191 22.52 14.67 -10.87
N SER A 192 22.43 13.33 -10.86
CA SER A 192 22.59 12.50 -12.05
C SER A 192 21.53 11.40 -12.11
N PRO A 193 20.46 11.60 -12.91
CA PRO A 193 19.45 10.56 -13.12
C PRO A 193 20.01 9.26 -13.73
N ILE A 194 21.04 9.36 -14.58
CA ILE A 194 21.66 8.18 -15.23
C ILE A 194 22.39 7.34 -14.17
N PHE A 195 23.18 7.99 -13.32
CA PHE A 195 23.85 7.34 -12.18
C PHE A 195 22.82 6.71 -11.24
N ALA A 196 21.78 7.47 -10.86
CA ALA A 196 20.76 6.99 -9.95
C ALA A 196 20.07 5.71 -10.46
N ASN A 197 19.67 5.69 -11.73
CA ASN A 197 19.06 4.50 -12.34
C ASN A 197 20.05 3.32 -12.43
N ASN A 198 21.32 3.56 -12.77
CA ASN A 198 22.32 2.51 -12.85
C ASN A 198 22.54 1.83 -11.49
N VAL A 199 22.81 2.62 -10.45
CA VAL A 199 23.02 2.12 -9.08
C VAL A 199 21.74 1.49 -8.52
N SER A 200 20.58 2.11 -8.74
CA SER A 200 19.28 1.57 -8.33
C SER A 200 19.09 0.14 -8.83
N SER A 201 19.36 -0.12 -10.12
CA SER A 201 19.16 -1.42 -10.74
C SER A 201 20.00 -2.55 -10.11
N GLN A 202 21.16 -2.21 -9.54
CA GLN A 202 22.01 -3.17 -8.84
C GLN A 202 21.47 -3.45 -7.44
N ILE A 203 21.18 -2.40 -6.66
CA ILE A 203 20.69 -2.53 -5.28
C ILE A 203 19.38 -3.33 -5.25
N LEU A 204 18.53 -3.15 -6.26
CA LEU A 204 17.31 -3.93 -6.44
C LEU A 204 17.56 -5.44 -6.52
N ARG A 205 18.70 -5.89 -7.06
CA ARG A 205 19.05 -7.32 -7.15
C ARG A 205 19.62 -7.87 -5.84
N THR A 206 20.21 -7.01 -5.02
CA THR A 206 20.86 -7.41 -3.77
C THR A 206 19.94 -7.29 -2.56
N LEU A 207 18.91 -6.44 -2.62
CA LEU A 207 17.95 -6.23 -1.52
C LEU A 207 17.02 -7.43 -1.30
N PRO A 208 17.14 -8.16 -0.16
CA PRO A 208 16.33 -9.36 0.10
C PRO A 208 14.84 -9.09 0.25
N SER A 209 14.46 -7.86 0.65
CA SER A 209 13.05 -7.50 0.85
C SER A 209 12.22 -7.63 -0.43
N PHE A 210 12.82 -7.40 -1.59
CA PHE A 210 12.14 -7.48 -2.88
C PHE A 210 11.94 -8.94 -3.32
N SER A 211 12.98 -9.78 -3.23
CA SER A 211 12.85 -11.20 -3.56
C SER A 211 11.85 -11.91 -2.63
N VAL A 212 11.84 -11.57 -1.33
CA VAL A 212 10.88 -12.13 -0.36
C VAL A 212 9.44 -11.77 -0.75
N PHE A 213 9.19 -10.54 -1.19
CA PHE A 213 7.84 -10.15 -1.62
C PHE A 213 7.44 -10.83 -2.93
N GLN A 214 8.34 -10.95 -3.91
CA GLN A 214 8.09 -11.72 -5.13
C GLN A 214 7.75 -13.18 -4.81
N GLU A 215 8.51 -13.81 -3.91
CA GLU A 215 8.24 -15.18 -3.46
C GLU A 215 6.91 -15.29 -2.71
N PHE A 216 6.56 -14.29 -1.90
CA PHE A 216 5.27 -14.24 -1.21
C PHE A 216 4.12 -14.10 -2.22
N CYS A 217 4.20 -13.18 -3.17
CA CYS A 217 3.23 -13.06 -4.26
C CYS A 217 3.14 -14.36 -5.06
N ARG A 218 4.25 -15.04 -5.33
CA ARG A 218 4.25 -16.36 -5.99
C ARG A 218 3.63 -17.45 -5.11
N ALA A 219 3.73 -17.37 -3.80
CA ALA A 219 3.04 -18.30 -2.89
C ALA A 219 1.54 -18.01 -2.76
N VAL A 220 1.13 -16.75 -2.92
CA VAL A 220 -0.28 -16.32 -2.91
C VAL A 220 -0.94 -16.59 -4.26
N PHE A 221 -0.30 -16.26 -5.39
CA PHE A 221 -0.92 -16.29 -6.72
C PHE A 221 -0.32 -17.33 -7.66
N GLY A 222 0.87 -17.84 -7.36
CA GLY A 222 1.60 -18.75 -8.24
C GLY A 222 1.09 -20.18 -8.17
N ILE A 223 1.00 -20.80 -9.34
CA ILE A 223 0.70 -22.22 -9.50
C ILE A 223 1.96 -22.99 -9.07
N SER A 224 1.92 -23.69 -7.93
CA SER A 224 3.01 -24.62 -7.58
C SER A 224 3.14 -25.68 -8.68
N SER A 225 4.36 -25.99 -9.11
CA SER A 225 4.67 -26.94 -10.20
C SER A 225 4.08 -28.34 -9.97
N SER A 226 3.72 -28.69 -8.73
CA SER A 226 2.99 -29.91 -8.38
C SER A 226 1.51 -29.90 -8.82
N SER A 227 1.02 -28.81 -9.41
CA SER A 227 -0.38 -28.61 -9.77
C SER A 227 -0.61 -28.29 -11.25
N VAL A 228 0.37 -28.56 -12.12
CA VAL A 228 0.19 -28.46 -13.59
C VAL A 228 -0.87 -29.46 -14.08
N VAL A 229 -1.04 -30.59 -13.38
CA VAL A 229 -2.12 -31.56 -13.65
C VAL A 229 -3.49 -31.04 -13.15
N ASP A 230 -3.52 -30.23 -12.09
CA ASP A 230 -4.75 -29.59 -11.60
C ASP A 230 -5.12 -28.34 -12.40
N ALA A 231 -4.16 -27.65 -13.01
CA ALA A 231 -4.39 -26.43 -13.81
C ALA A 231 -5.26 -26.69 -15.04
N LEU A 232 -5.26 -27.91 -15.56
CA LEU A 232 -6.15 -28.35 -16.65
C LEU A 232 -7.56 -28.72 -16.17
N GLY A 233 -7.81 -28.83 -14.86
CA GLY A 233 -9.10 -29.20 -14.26
C GLY A 233 -9.75 -28.14 -13.36
N ARG A 234 -9.07 -27.03 -13.07
CA ARG A 234 -9.53 -26.05 -12.05
C ARG A 234 -10.53 -25.03 -12.60
N LYS A 235 -11.81 -25.39 -12.50
CA LYS A 235 -12.91 -24.42 -12.37
C LYS A 235 -13.14 -23.98 -10.90
N SER A 236 -12.42 -24.52 -9.90
CA SER A 236 -12.81 -24.46 -8.47
C SER A 236 -11.81 -23.82 -7.48
N GLY A 237 -10.86 -22.97 -7.91
CA GLY A 237 -9.93 -22.29 -6.98
C GLY A 237 -8.71 -23.11 -6.50
N TYR A 238 -7.94 -22.57 -5.54
CA TYR A 238 -6.74 -23.19 -4.95
C TYR A 238 -6.56 -22.87 -3.45
N ARG A 239 -5.81 -23.73 -2.73
CA ARG A 239 -5.51 -23.56 -1.29
C ARG A 239 -4.15 -22.92 -1.06
N LEU A 240 -4.07 -22.02 -0.09
CA LEU A 240 -2.82 -21.37 0.29
C LEU A 240 -2.01 -22.22 1.29
N ALA A 241 -0.71 -22.31 1.05
CA ALA A 241 0.23 -22.92 2.00
C ALA A 241 0.60 -21.91 3.11
N LEU A 242 -0.25 -21.80 4.14
CA LEU A 242 -0.12 -20.78 5.19
C LEU A 242 1.22 -20.86 5.95
N SER A 243 1.78 -22.06 6.16
CA SER A 243 3.09 -22.23 6.78
C SER A 243 4.22 -21.59 5.98
N THR A 244 4.16 -21.70 4.64
CA THR A 244 5.11 -21.05 3.72
C THR A 244 4.92 -19.54 3.77
N LEU A 245 3.68 -19.06 3.72
CA LEU A 245 3.36 -17.63 3.76
C LEU A 245 3.81 -16.96 5.06
N VAL A 246 3.56 -17.59 6.21
CA VAL A 246 4.01 -17.10 7.52
C VAL A 246 5.54 -17.02 7.58
N ARG A 247 6.25 -18.01 7.02
CA ARG A 247 7.73 -18.00 6.95
C ARG A 247 8.24 -16.84 6.09
N LEU A 248 7.67 -16.65 4.90
CA LEU A 248 8.03 -15.55 3.99
C LEU A 248 7.68 -14.18 4.60
N PHE A 249 6.54 -14.09 5.27
CA PHE A 249 6.13 -12.89 6.01
C PHE A 249 7.14 -12.51 7.08
N ARG A 250 7.56 -13.46 7.91
CA ARG A 250 8.58 -13.22 8.94
C ARG A 250 9.94 -12.82 8.38
N SER A 251 10.30 -13.25 7.17
CA SER A 251 11.55 -12.84 6.50
C SER A 251 11.47 -11.47 5.81
N SER A 252 10.27 -10.88 5.67
CA SER A 252 10.12 -9.56 5.03
C SER A 252 10.79 -8.42 5.80
N GLY A 253 10.90 -8.56 7.13
CA GLY A 253 11.39 -7.49 8.00
C GLY A 253 10.49 -6.25 7.98
N THR A 254 9.19 -6.41 7.73
CA THR A 254 8.24 -5.29 7.72
C THR A 254 8.21 -4.55 9.05
N VAL A 255 8.27 -3.21 9.00
CA VAL A 255 8.26 -2.32 10.17
C VAL A 255 6.92 -2.33 10.92
N LEU A 256 5.87 -2.88 10.30
CA LEU A 256 4.54 -3.04 10.89
C LEU A 256 4.44 -4.24 11.84
N HIS A 257 5.42 -5.13 11.85
CA HIS A 257 5.47 -6.29 12.74
C HIS A 257 6.88 -6.48 13.30
N ARG A 258 7.28 -5.56 14.18
CA ARG A 258 8.67 -5.44 14.67
C ARG A 258 9.10 -6.67 15.44
N HIS A 259 8.19 -7.27 16.20
CA HIS A 259 8.51 -8.45 17.02
C HIS A 259 8.17 -9.77 16.32
N ALA A 260 7.98 -9.81 14.99
CA ALA A 260 7.62 -11.03 14.25
C ALA A 260 8.56 -12.23 14.51
N ASN A 261 9.83 -11.97 14.81
CA ASN A 261 10.85 -12.98 15.07
C ASN A 261 11.28 -13.09 16.55
N ALA A 262 10.70 -12.27 17.43
CA ALA A 262 10.93 -12.32 18.87
C ALA A 262 9.86 -13.19 19.58
N ASN A 263 10.13 -13.56 20.83
CA ASN A 263 9.16 -14.26 21.68
C ASN A 263 8.14 -13.31 22.33
N GLU A 264 8.41 -12.02 22.32
CA GLU A 264 7.53 -10.96 22.80
C GLU A 264 6.31 -10.80 21.89
N ILE A 265 5.15 -10.52 22.49
CA ILE A 265 3.90 -10.29 21.76
C ILE A 265 3.92 -8.85 21.22
N ASP A 266 3.58 -8.70 19.96
CA ASP A 266 3.44 -7.40 19.29
C ASP A 266 1.97 -6.94 19.33
N TYR A 267 1.56 -6.28 20.41
CA TYR A 267 0.17 -5.83 20.58
C TYR A 267 -0.26 -4.81 19.54
N GLU A 268 0.67 -3.98 19.03
CA GLU A 268 0.36 -3.02 17.98
C GLU A 268 0.14 -3.71 16.64
N ALA A 269 0.95 -4.71 16.28
CA ALA A 269 0.72 -5.53 15.09
C ALA A 269 -0.58 -6.35 15.21
N LEU A 270 -0.84 -6.96 16.37
CA LEU A 270 -2.08 -7.70 16.64
C LEU A 270 -3.31 -6.78 16.54
N ARG A 271 -3.23 -5.57 17.09
CA ARG A 271 -4.28 -4.55 16.97
C ARG A 271 -4.46 -4.06 15.53
N TYR A 272 -3.36 -3.95 14.79
CA TYR A 272 -3.39 -3.57 13.37
C TYR A 272 -4.14 -4.62 12.55
N CYS A 273 -3.83 -5.91 12.72
CA CYS A 273 -4.40 -6.98 11.92
C CYS A 273 -5.84 -7.31 12.31
N THR A 274 -6.18 -7.36 13.61
CA THR A 274 -7.55 -7.63 14.10
C THR A 274 -8.57 -6.57 13.67
N ARG A 275 -8.13 -5.34 13.41
CA ARG A 275 -8.97 -4.27 12.84
C ARG A 275 -9.15 -4.34 11.33
N ARG A 276 -8.51 -5.30 10.66
CA ARG A 276 -8.52 -5.46 9.20
C ARG A 276 -8.95 -6.85 8.75
N LEU A 277 -9.02 -7.81 9.67
CA LEU A 277 -9.55 -9.14 9.47
C LEU A 277 -11.02 -9.19 9.90
N PRO A 278 -11.79 -10.18 9.45
CA PRO A 278 -13.14 -10.42 9.93
C PRO A 278 -13.19 -10.56 11.46
N THR A 279 -14.20 -10.00 12.13
CA THR A 279 -14.31 -10.04 13.60
C THR A 279 -14.44 -11.45 14.17
N ASN A 280 -14.80 -12.45 13.36
CA ASN A 280 -14.88 -13.85 13.74
C ASN A 280 -13.59 -14.64 13.38
N ILE A 281 -12.47 -13.97 13.07
CA ILE A 281 -11.24 -14.65 12.66
C ILE A 281 -10.70 -15.64 13.72
N THR A 282 -10.99 -15.43 15.00
CA THR A 282 -10.58 -16.34 16.09
C THR A 282 -11.38 -17.65 16.12
N THR A 283 -12.51 -17.71 15.42
CA THR A 283 -13.41 -18.89 15.38
C THR A 283 -13.54 -19.49 13.97
N THR A 284 -12.98 -18.83 12.96
CA THR A 284 -13.09 -19.23 11.55
C THR A 284 -11.99 -20.22 11.18
N TYR A 285 -12.36 -21.45 10.82
CA TYR A 285 -11.42 -22.47 10.34
C TYR A 285 -11.20 -22.40 8.83
N ILE A 286 -12.22 -22.05 8.06
CA ILE A 286 -12.14 -21.98 6.60
C ILE A 286 -12.40 -20.55 6.14
N VAL A 287 -11.43 -19.96 5.45
CA VAL A 287 -11.52 -18.62 4.84
C VAL A 287 -11.57 -18.79 3.32
N ILE A 288 -12.63 -18.27 2.71
CA ILE A 288 -12.83 -18.29 1.26
C ILE A 288 -12.64 -16.87 0.74
N LEU A 289 -11.57 -16.65 -0.03
CA LEU A 289 -11.28 -15.37 -0.69
C LEU A 289 -11.76 -15.43 -2.13
N THR A 290 -12.59 -14.48 -2.53
CA THR A 290 -13.15 -14.44 -3.89
C THR A 290 -13.33 -13.01 -4.38
N GLN A 291 -13.34 -12.78 -5.70
CA GLN A 291 -13.64 -11.47 -6.30
C GLN A 291 -15.11 -11.31 -6.70
N GLY A 292 -15.87 -12.41 -6.69
CA GLY A 292 -17.28 -12.44 -7.03
C GLY A 292 -18.00 -13.48 -6.17
N ILE A 293 -19.33 -13.39 -6.10
CA ILE A 293 -20.12 -14.35 -5.35
C ILE A 293 -20.07 -15.71 -6.06
N PRO A 294 -19.58 -16.79 -5.41
CA PRO A 294 -19.49 -18.12 -6.01
C PRO A 294 -20.86 -18.66 -6.45
N ASP A 295 -20.86 -19.52 -7.48
CA ASP A 295 -22.10 -20.05 -8.08
C ASP A 295 -22.98 -20.87 -7.15
N TYR A 296 -22.38 -21.52 -6.16
CA TYR A 296 -23.12 -22.33 -5.20
C TYR A 296 -23.83 -21.48 -4.14
N LEU A 297 -23.62 -20.15 -4.14
CA LEU A 297 -24.34 -19.20 -3.30
C LEU A 297 -25.41 -18.48 -4.14
N SER A 298 -26.67 -18.61 -3.74
CA SER A 298 -27.82 -17.98 -4.39
C SER A 298 -28.01 -16.53 -3.95
N ASP A 299 -28.82 -15.74 -4.66
CA ASP A 299 -29.21 -14.40 -4.17
C ASP A 299 -29.97 -14.48 -2.83
N GLU A 300 -30.65 -15.60 -2.57
CA GLU A 300 -31.28 -15.91 -1.27
C GLU A 300 -30.25 -16.02 -0.14
N PHE A 301 -29.02 -16.50 -0.41
CA PHE A 301 -27.93 -16.51 0.58
C PHE A 301 -27.61 -15.11 1.11
N LEU A 302 -27.61 -14.10 0.22
CA LEU A 302 -27.38 -12.71 0.61
C LEU A 302 -28.61 -12.11 1.32
N ALA A 303 -29.81 -12.48 0.88
CA ALA A 303 -31.06 -12.03 1.50
C ALA A 303 -31.21 -12.57 2.93
N ASP A 304 -30.82 -13.83 3.18
CA ASP A 304 -30.81 -14.44 4.51
C ASP A 304 -29.83 -13.73 5.45
N ALA A 305 -28.65 -13.37 4.94
CA ALA A 305 -27.66 -12.62 5.71
C ALA A 305 -28.16 -11.23 6.13
N ALA A 306 -29.07 -10.62 5.35
CA ALA A 306 -29.67 -9.33 5.65
C ALA A 306 -30.87 -9.45 6.62
N ASN A 307 -31.49 -10.63 6.73
CA ASN A 307 -32.72 -10.86 7.49
C ASN A 307 -32.46 -11.66 8.77
N THR A 308 -31.83 -11.04 9.77
CA THR A 308 -31.66 -11.68 11.09
C THR A 308 -32.93 -11.53 11.93
N GLN A 309 -33.73 -12.59 12.05
CA GLN A 309 -34.88 -12.63 12.97
C GLN A 309 -34.39 -12.69 14.43
N PRO A 310 -34.93 -11.89 15.36
CA PRO A 310 -34.57 -11.98 16.77
C PRO A 310 -34.90 -13.37 17.34
N GLY A 311 -33.91 -14.08 17.90
CA GLY A 311 -34.10 -15.33 18.62
C GLY A 311 -33.83 -16.64 17.85
N VAL A 312 -33.51 -16.57 16.55
CA VAL A 312 -33.04 -17.73 15.76
C VAL A 312 -31.63 -17.44 15.26
N ALA A 313 -30.67 -18.35 15.53
CA ALA A 313 -29.32 -18.22 15.00
C ALA A 313 -29.38 -18.34 13.46
N PRO A 314 -28.96 -17.32 12.70
CA PRO A 314 -29.07 -17.36 11.25
C PRO A 314 -28.08 -18.38 10.67
N LEU A 315 -28.49 -19.07 9.60
CA LEU A 315 -27.61 -19.99 8.87
C LEU A 315 -26.42 -19.26 8.22
N VAL A 316 -26.63 -17.98 7.88
CA VAL A 316 -25.66 -17.08 7.28
C VAL A 316 -25.72 -15.73 7.99
N ALA A 317 -24.58 -15.17 8.37
CA ALA A 317 -24.52 -13.85 9.00
C ALA A 317 -23.47 -12.96 8.33
N ALA A 318 -23.79 -11.69 8.14
CA ALA A 318 -22.79 -10.69 7.76
C ALA A 318 -21.73 -10.55 8.87
N VAL A 319 -20.47 -10.40 8.47
CA VAL A 319 -19.33 -10.27 9.39
C VAL A 319 -18.68 -8.91 9.21
N ASP A 320 -18.51 -8.18 10.30
CA ASP A 320 -17.75 -6.93 10.28
C ASP A 320 -16.27 -7.21 10.00
N THR A 321 -15.66 -6.37 9.18
CA THR A 321 -14.24 -6.41 8.78
C THR A 321 -13.49 -5.17 9.26
N GLY A 322 -14.11 -4.41 10.16
CA GLY A 322 -13.51 -3.32 10.91
C GLY A 322 -13.10 -2.15 10.03
N LYS A 323 -11.84 -1.72 10.17
CA LYS A 323 -11.30 -0.54 9.47
C LYS A 323 -11.01 -0.80 8.00
N ARG A 324 -10.93 -2.07 7.57
CA ARG A 324 -10.77 -2.43 6.16
C ARG A 324 -12.05 -3.13 5.69
N ARG A 325 -13.05 -2.32 5.32
CA ARG A 325 -14.38 -2.82 4.93
C ARG A 325 -14.26 -3.82 3.79
N ARG A 326 -14.75 -5.02 3.95
CA ARG A 326 -14.99 -6.00 2.90
C ARG A 326 -16.36 -6.57 3.15
N CYS A 327 -17.06 -6.95 2.09
CA CYS A 327 -18.26 -7.74 2.25
C CYS A 327 -17.82 -9.14 2.69
N ALA A 328 -18.27 -9.56 3.87
CA ALA A 328 -17.90 -10.85 4.43
C ALA A 328 -19.12 -11.50 5.08
N TRP A 329 -19.21 -12.82 4.92
CA TRP A 329 -20.33 -13.61 5.43
C TRP A 329 -19.81 -14.90 6.05
N THR A 330 -20.38 -15.28 7.18
CA THR A 330 -20.10 -16.54 7.86
C THR A 330 -21.27 -17.50 7.75
N PHE A 331 -20.96 -18.79 7.61
CA PHE A 331 -21.92 -19.87 7.48
C PHE A 331 -21.31 -21.19 7.96
N GLY A 332 -22.05 -22.30 7.87
CA GLY A 332 -21.59 -23.61 8.34
C GLY A 332 -21.37 -23.64 9.85
N GLY A 333 -22.29 -23.03 10.62
CA GLY A 333 -22.18 -22.94 12.08
C GLY A 333 -21.15 -21.93 12.59
N GLY A 334 -20.67 -21.02 11.73
CA GLY A 334 -19.68 -19.99 12.09
C GLY A 334 -18.23 -20.37 11.84
N GLY A 335 -17.97 -21.61 11.38
CA GLY A 335 -16.63 -22.11 11.09
C GLY A 335 -16.09 -21.71 9.71
N GLN A 336 -16.94 -21.23 8.81
CA GLN A 336 -16.57 -20.79 7.47
C GLN A 336 -16.86 -19.31 7.30
N THR A 337 -15.95 -18.57 6.66
CA THR A 337 -16.11 -17.15 6.33
C THR A 337 -15.70 -16.90 4.89
N LEU A 338 -16.65 -16.43 4.08
CA LEU A 338 -16.39 -15.91 2.75
C LEU A 338 -16.08 -14.41 2.83
N VAL A 339 -15.04 -13.98 2.14
CA VAL A 339 -14.59 -12.60 2.06
C VAL A 339 -14.49 -12.20 0.60
N LEU A 340 -15.27 -11.19 0.23
CA LEU A 340 -15.24 -10.60 -1.10
C LEU A 340 -14.11 -9.57 -1.17
N MET A 341 -13.11 -9.89 -1.99
CA MET A 341 -11.93 -9.09 -2.21
C MET A 341 -12.25 -7.87 -3.08
N ARG A 342 -11.76 -6.70 -2.66
CA ARG A 342 -11.97 -5.44 -3.40
C ARG A 342 -11.25 -5.42 -4.73
N ASP A 343 -10.07 -6.02 -4.78
CA ASP A 343 -9.31 -6.21 -6.00
C ASP A 343 -8.54 -7.53 -5.90
N GLY A 344 -8.14 -8.06 -7.05
CA GLY A 344 -7.53 -9.38 -7.11
C GLY A 344 -6.12 -9.48 -6.54
N PHE A 345 -5.43 -8.36 -6.39
CA PHE A 345 -4.01 -8.35 -6.10
C PHE A 345 -3.70 -7.70 -4.76
N THR A 346 -3.85 -6.38 -4.64
CA THR A 346 -3.41 -5.64 -3.46
C THR A 346 -4.24 -5.95 -2.22
N ASP A 347 -5.57 -6.09 -2.35
CA ASP A 347 -6.44 -6.45 -1.23
C ASP A 347 -6.19 -7.88 -0.76
N THR A 348 -5.91 -8.82 -1.68
CA THR A 348 -5.56 -10.21 -1.36
C THR A 348 -4.24 -10.27 -0.60
N VAL A 349 -3.22 -9.56 -1.08
CA VAL A 349 -1.92 -9.44 -0.39
C VAL A 349 -2.10 -8.83 1.00
N ASP A 350 -2.90 -7.77 1.13
CA ASP A 350 -3.19 -7.15 2.44
C ASP A 350 -3.88 -8.13 3.39
N PHE A 351 -4.92 -8.86 2.93
CA PHE A 351 -5.63 -9.82 3.75
C PHE A 351 -4.69 -10.93 4.25
N VAL A 352 -3.96 -11.59 3.34
CA VAL A 352 -3.07 -12.70 3.67
C VAL A 352 -1.92 -12.24 4.58
N SER A 353 -1.39 -11.03 4.35
CA SER A 353 -0.36 -10.44 5.22
C SER A 353 -0.88 -10.20 6.64
N ASN A 354 -2.10 -9.66 6.79
CA ASN A 354 -2.72 -9.49 8.11
C ASN A 354 -3.00 -10.84 8.80
N LEU A 355 -3.42 -11.86 8.03
CA LEU A 355 -3.58 -13.21 8.57
C LEU A 355 -2.24 -13.79 9.05
N CYS A 356 -1.14 -13.54 8.34
CA CYS A 356 0.20 -13.95 8.78
C CYS A 356 0.59 -13.29 10.12
N ILE A 357 0.33 -11.98 10.29
CA ILE A 357 0.53 -11.30 11.59
C ILE A 357 -0.28 -12.01 12.67
N PHE A 358 -1.57 -12.24 12.43
CA PHE A 358 -2.45 -12.89 13.39
C PHE A 358 -1.94 -14.29 13.76
N CYS A 359 -1.55 -15.12 12.80
CA CYS A 359 -1.03 -16.46 13.06
C CYS A 359 0.26 -16.44 13.90
N VAL A 360 1.17 -15.49 13.64
CA VAL A 360 2.40 -15.35 14.42
C VAL A 360 2.10 -14.96 15.87
N GLU A 361 1.24 -13.96 16.07
CA GLU A 361 0.90 -13.46 17.41
C GLU A 361 0.00 -14.43 18.19
N ALA A 362 -0.98 -15.06 17.55
CA ALA A 362 -1.82 -16.10 18.15
C ALA A 362 -0.97 -17.28 18.63
N LYS A 363 0.02 -17.70 17.84
CA LYS A 363 0.96 -18.75 18.25
C LYS A 363 1.77 -18.37 19.49
N LYS A 364 2.20 -17.12 19.62
CA LYS A 364 2.91 -16.64 20.82
C LYS A 364 1.99 -16.65 22.04
N LEU A 365 0.78 -16.12 21.90
CA LEU A 365 -0.24 -16.12 22.95
C LEU A 365 -0.54 -17.55 23.42
N ARG A 366 -0.79 -18.46 22.48
CA ARG A 366 -1.03 -19.87 22.76
C ARG A 366 0.16 -20.52 23.44
N THR A 367 1.39 -20.29 22.95
CA THR A 367 2.61 -20.83 23.57
C THR A 367 2.76 -20.36 25.01
N ARG A 368 2.44 -19.09 25.30
CA ARG A 368 2.46 -18.54 26.65
C ARG A 368 1.41 -19.18 27.55
N LEU A 369 0.16 -19.24 27.09
CA LEU A 369 -0.95 -19.83 27.83
C LEU A 369 -0.76 -21.32 28.13
N GLN A 370 -0.12 -22.06 27.22
CA GLN A 370 0.20 -23.49 27.41
C GLN A 370 1.27 -23.75 28.48
N GLN A 371 1.95 -22.72 29.00
CA GLN A 371 2.86 -22.86 30.14
C GLN A 371 2.09 -23.08 31.46
N LEU A 372 0.81 -22.72 31.52
CA LEU A 372 -0.05 -22.94 32.68
C LEU A 372 -0.64 -24.35 32.65
N VAL A 373 -0.15 -25.23 33.52
CA VAL A 373 -0.46 -26.67 33.49
C VAL A 373 -1.67 -27.06 34.35
N SER A 374 -1.85 -26.45 35.53
CA SER A 374 -2.98 -26.76 36.42
C SER A 374 -3.35 -25.57 37.32
N PRO A 375 -4.59 -25.07 37.27
CA PRO A 375 -5.59 -25.33 36.22
C PRO A 375 -5.06 -24.93 34.84
N SER A 376 -5.48 -25.60 33.78
CA SER A 376 -5.04 -25.21 32.43
C SER A 376 -5.61 -23.84 32.06
N ALA A 377 -4.90 -23.07 31.22
CA ALA A 377 -5.39 -21.77 30.76
C ALA A 377 -6.78 -21.86 30.09
N ALA A 378 -7.06 -22.95 29.36
CA ALA A 378 -8.37 -23.18 28.75
C ALA A 378 -9.48 -23.36 29.81
N GLU A 379 -9.21 -24.06 30.91
CA GLU A 379 -10.17 -24.22 32.01
C GLU A 379 -10.43 -22.90 32.74
N VAL A 380 -9.36 -22.16 33.04
CA VAL A 380 -9.46 -20.83 33.66
C VAL A 380 -10.35 -19.91 32.81
N LEU A 381 -10.06 -19.81 31.51
CA LEU A 381 -10.81 -18.96 30.58
C LEU A 381 -12.25 -19.46 30.40
N ARG A 382 -12.48 -20.77 30.28
CA ARG A 382 -13.84 -21.34 30.18
C ARG A 382 -14.69 -21.04 31.41
N ASN A 383 -14.11 -21.19 32.60
CA ASN A 383 -14.80 -20.90 33.86
C ASN A 383 -15.09 -19.39 33.99
N ALA A 384 -14.18 -18.54 33.51
CA ALA A 384 -14.39 -17.10 33.44
C ALA A 384 -15.48 -16.68 32.44
N LEU A 385 -15.76 -17.48 31.41
CA LEU A 385 -16.80 -17.23 30.41
C LEU A 385 -18.15 -17.84 30.78
N ALA A 386 -18.21 -18.72 31.79
CA ALA A 386 -19.46 -19.31 32.25
C ALA A 386 -20.42 -18.22 32.81
N PRO A 387 -21.73 -18.35 32.57
CA PRO A 387 -22.72 -17.48 33.19
C PRO A 387 -22.60 -17.60 34.71
N ALA A 388 -22.33 -16.48 35.39
CA ALA A 388 -22.21 -16.44 36.84
C ALA A 388 -23.38 -15.63 37.42
N ASP A 389 -23.94 -16.09 38.54
CA ASP A 389 -25.11 -15.49 39.20
C ASP A 389 -24.81 -14.16 39.96
N ASN A 390 -23.58 -13.62 39.97
CA ASN A 390 -23.18 -12.51 40.86
C ASN A 390 -22.49 -11.27 40.22
N ALA A 391 -23.18 -10.13 40.35
CA ALA A 391 -22.84 -8.77 40.86
C ALA A 391 -21.47 -8.05 40.69
N PHE A 392 -20.41 -8.61 40.10
CA PHE A 392 -19.16 -7.85 39.91
C PHE A 392 -19.14 -7.06 38.58
N PRO A 393 -18.55 -5.84 38.55
CA PRO A 393 -18.27 -5.14 37.31
C PRO A 393 -17.36 -5.97 36.39
N PRO A 394 -17.56 -5.94 35.05
CA PRO A 394 -16.77 -6.72 34.08
C PRO A 394 -15.25 -6.53 34.19
N GLN A 395 -14.80 -5.33 34.56
CA GLN A 395 -13.39 -4.95 34.69
C GLN A 395 -12.69 -5.72 35.83
N SER A 396 -13.31 -5.79 37.02
CA SER A 396 -12.72 -6.46 38.18
C SER A 396 -12.61 -7.97 37.98
N ARG A 397 -13.57 -8.57 37.26
CA ARG A 397 -13.50 -9.99 36.86
C ARG A 397 -12.35 -10.24 35.88
N MET A 398 -12.10 -9.30 34.97
CA MET A 398 -10.99 -9.41 34.02
C MET A 398 -9.63 -9.34 34.71
N GLU A 399 -9.46 -8.42 35.66
CA GLU A 399 -8.23 -8.29 36.48
C GLU A 399 -7.95 -9.57 37.27
N GLU A 400 -8.96 -10.14 37.92
CA GLU A 400 -8.84 -11.40 38.68
C GLU A 400 -8.40 -12.56 37.78
N VAL A 401 -9.01 -12.69 36.59
CA VAL A 401 -8.64 -13.74 35.64
C VAL A 401 -7.22 -13.54 35.13
N PHE A 402 -6.81 -12.32 34.78
CA PHE A 402 -5.44 -12.05 34.35
C PHE A 402 -4.40 -12.34 35.42
N ALA A 403 -4.71 -12.13 36.71
CA ALA A 403 -3.82 -12.51 37.81
C ALA A 403 -3.54 -14.01 37.88
N SER A 404 -4.43 -14.85 37.31
CA SER A 404 -4.26 -16.30 37.20
C SER A 404 -3.61 -16.77 35.88
N LEU A 405 -3.37 -15.85 34.93
CA LEU A 405 -2.80 -16.15 33.61
C LEU A 405 -1.32 -15.74 33.55
N PRO A 406 -0.50 -16.38 32.68
CA PRO A 406 0.94 -16.09 32.54
C PRO A 406 1.23 -14.83 31.71
N PHE A 407 0.62 -13.70 32.07
CA PHE A 407 0.83 -12.40 31.46
C PHE A 407 1.27 -11.36 32.48
N SER A 408 2.13 -10.42 32.10
CA SER A 408 2.40 -9.23 32.90
C SER A 408 1.22 -8.24 32.85
N GLU A 409 1.19 -7.26 33.75
CA GLU A 409 0.19 -6.18 33.72
C GLU A 409 0.23 -5.38 32.40
N GLU A 410 1.42 -5.11 31.87
CA GLU A 410 1.60 -4.43 30.59
C GLU A 410 1.04 -5.26 29.43
N GLU A 411 1.31 -6.57 29.44
CA GLU A 411 0.81 -7.50 28.43
C GLU A 411 -0.73 -7.60 28.49
N ALA A 412 -1.31 -7.65 29.69
CA ALA A 412 -2.76 -7.66 29.90
C ALA A 412 -3.41 -6.36 29.38
N GLN A 413 -2.83 -5.20 29.69
CA GLN A 413 -3.32 -3.92 29.18
C GLN A 413 -3.19 -3.82 27.65
N GLY A 414 -2.10 -4.34 27.08
CA GLY A 414 -1.89 -4.45 25.64
C GLY A 414 -3.01 -5.25 24.95
N LEU A 415 -3.38 -6.40 25.52
CA LEU A 415 -4.46 -7.24 25.00
C LEU A 415 -5.84 -6.59 25.15
N GLN A 416 -6.10 -5.93 26.27
CA GLN A 416 -7.34 -5.16 26.45
C GLN A 416 -7.46 -4.01 25.44
N ASN A 417 -6.34 -3.38 25.07
CA ASN A 417 -6.32 -2.35 24.03
C ASN A 417 -6.60 -2.90 22.60
N VAL A 418 -6.41 -4.21 22.39
CA VAL A 418 -6.70 -4.92 21.14
C VAL A 418 -8.20 -5.26 21.06
N TRP A 419 -8.72 -5.97 22.06
CA TRP A 419 -10.05 -6.61 22.00
C TRP A 419 -11.11 -6.03 22.95
N GLY A 420 -10.74 -5.14 23.86
CA GLY A 420 -11.65 -4.56 24.85
C GLY A 420 -12.32 -5.63 25.72
N ASP A 421 -13.63 -5.51 25.90
CA ASP A 421 -14.40 -6.43 26.76
C ASP A 421 -14.40 -7.89 26.26
N ALA A 422 -14.13 -8.10 24.97
CA ALA A 422 -14.07 -9.44 24.38
C ALA A 422 -12.74 -10.17 24.62
N THR A 423 -11.78 -9.56 25.33
CA THR A 423 -10.40 -10.08 25.47
C THR A 423 -10.35 -11.53 25.97
N LEU A 424 -11.07 -11.86 27.05
CA LEU A 424 -11.07 -13.23 27.60
C LEU A 424 -11.66 -14.25 26.61
N HIS A 425 -12.72 -13.88 25.89
CA HIS A 425 -13.31 -14.73 24.86
C HIS A 425 -12.33 -14.99 23.72
N ARG A 426 -11.62 -13.96 23.25
CA ARG A 426 -10.63 -14.10 22.17
C ARG A 426 -9.42 -14.93 22.59
N LEU A 427 -8.97 -14.81 23.83
CA LEU A 427 -7.91 -15.66 24.36
C LEU A 427 -8.34 -17.13 24.40
N TYR A 428 -9.58 -17.40 24.83
CA TYR A 428 -10.14 -18.76 24.80
C TYR A 428 -10.17 -19.32 23.38
N ASP A 429 -10.72 -18.56 22.43
CA ASP A 429 -10.78 -18.94 21.03
C ASP A 429 -9.39 -19.24 20.46
N VAL A 430 -8.39 -18.39 20.72
CA VAL A 430 -6.99 -18.59 20.27
C VAL A 430 -6.41 -19.91 20.79
N VAL A 431 -6.68 -20.26 22.05
CA VAL A 431 -6.20 -21.53 22.65
C VAL A 431 -6.84 -22.74 21.97
N VAL A 432 -8.14 -22.68 21.68
CA VAL A 432 -8.90 -23.79 21.09
C VAL A 432 -8.65 -23.92 19.58
N HIS A 433 -8.63 -22.80 18.86
CA HIS A 433 -8.53 -22.75 17.40
C HIS A 433 -7.14 -23.11 16.87
N ARG A 434 -6.07 -22.81 17.63
CA ARG A 434 -4.67 -23.21 17.32
C ARG A 434 -4.17 -22.82 15.91
N GLU A 435 -4.67 -21.69 15.40
CA GLU A 435 -4.34 -21.18 14.07
C GLU A 435 -4.59 -22.19 12.92
N GLU A 436 -5.55 -23.12 13.08
CA GLU A 436 -5.88 -24.17 12.10
C GLU A 436 -6.73 -23.63 10.94
N TYR A 437 -6.15 -22.71 10.17
CA TYR A 437 -6.80 -22.11 9.01
C TYR A 437 -6.61 -22.93 7.73
N VAL A 438 -7.71 -23.12 7.00
CA VAL A 438 -7.71 -23.45 5.58
C VAL A 438 -8.10 -22.20 4.82
N VAL A 439 -7.21 -21.68 3.98
CA VAL A 439 -7.48 -20.50 3.15
C VAL A 439 -7.59 -20.93 1.70
N GLU A 440 -8.76 -20.73 1.13
CA GLU A 440 -9.09 -21.02 -0.27
C GLU A 440 -9.23 -19.71 -1.04
N VAL A 441 -8.53 -19.60 -2.17
CA VAL A 441 -8.71 -18.52 -3.13
C VAL A 441 -9.51 -19.09 -4.29
N GLU A 442 -10.76 -18.66 -4.43
CA GLU A 442 -11.63 -19.10 -5.50
C GLU A 442 -11.34 -18.36 -6.80
N SER A 443 -11.27 -19.11 -7.89
CA SER A 443 -11.26 -18.57 -9.24
C SER A 443 -12.70 -18.55 -9.74
N VAL A 444 -13.33 -17.39 -9.75
CA VAL A 444 -14.69 -17.24 -10.28
C VAL A 444 -14.62 -17.38 -11.81
N SER A 445 -14.92 -18.57 -12.33
CA SER A 445 -14.81 -18.89 -13.76
C SER A 445 -16.14 -18.85 -14.52
N SER A 446 -17.27 -18.65 -13.83
CA SER A 446 -18.60 -19.03 -14.35
C SER A 446 -19.65 -17.92 -14.32
N LYS A 447 -19.35 -16.75 -13.76
CA LYS A 447 -20.02 -15.49 -14.11
C LYS A 447 -19.08 -14.59 -14.91
N VAL A 448 -18.59 -15.07 -16.06
CA VAL A 448 -17.94 -14.21 -17.08
C VAL A 448 -18.91 -13.11 -17.58
N PHE A 449 -20.20 -13.25 -17.27
CA PHE A 449 -21.26 -12.24 -17.43
C PHE A 449 -21.67 -11.54 -16.11
N SER A 450 -20.96 -11.72 -14.98
CA SER A 450 -21.23 -10.92 -13.78
C SER A 450 -20.92 -9.46 -14.08
N GLU A 451 -21.85 -8.60 -13.70
CA GLU A 451 -21.71 -7.16 -13.86
C GLU A 451 -20.50 -6.68 -13.07
N ASP A 452 -19.60 -5.94 -13.72
CA ASP A 452 -18.48 -5.29 -13.04
C ASP A 452 -19.05 -4.32 -11.99
N PRO A 453 -18.79 -4.55 -10.68
CA PRO A 453 -19.37 -3.74 -9.62
C PRO A 453 -19.00 -2.26 -9.79
N TYR A 454 -17.83 -1.96 -10.35
CA TYR A 454 -17.38 -0.58 -10.58
C TYR A 454 -18.08 0.07 -11.77
N ALA A 455 -18.41 -0.70 -12.81
CA ALA A 455 -19.26 -0.23 -13.90
C ALA A 455 -20.69 0.07 -13.39
N ASN A 456 -21.25 -0.81 -12.55
CA ASN A 456 -22.55 -0.61 -11.93
C ASN A 456 -22.59 0.62 -11.01
N TRP A 457 -21.52 0.88 -10.27
CA TRP A 457 -21.35 2.12 -9.54
C TRP A 457 -21.39 3.34 -10.45
N ALA A 458 -20.62 3.32 -11.53
CA ALA A 458 -20.58 4.44 -12.47
C ALA A 458 -21.97 4.68 -13.11
N LEU A 459 -22.72 3.63 -13.43
CA LEU A 459 -24.11 3.71 -13.91
C LEU A 459 -25.06 4.27 -12.84
N THR A 460 -24.91 3.86 -11.58
CA THR A 460 -25.73 4.35 -10.47
C THR A 460 -25.50 5.85 -10.26
N ILE A 461 -24.23 6.29 -10.28
CA ILE A 461 -23.87 7.71 -10.19
C ILE A 461 -24.43 8.48 -11.39
N LEU A 462 -24.32 7.93 -12.61
CA LEU A 462 -24.90 8.53 -13.82
C LEU A 462 -26.41 8.73 -13.69
N ARG A 463 -27.16 7.74 -13.19
CA ARG A 463 -28.61 7.85 -12.94
C ARG A 463 -28.92 8.97 -11.95
N HIS A 464 -28.16 9.08 -10.86
CA HIS A 464 -28.35 10.16 -9.90
C HIS A 464 -28.01 11.55 -10.47
N VAL A 465 -26.96 11.66 -11.30
CA VAL A 465 -26.64 12.90 -12.01
C VAL A 465 -27.80 13.30 -12.93
N LYS A 466 -28.34 12.36 -13.72
CA LYS A 466 -29.50 12.60 -14.60
C LYS A 466 -30.74 13.02 -13.82
N SER A 467 -31.03 12.32 -12.72
CA SER A 467 -32.15 12.64 -11.81
C SER A 467 -32.04 14.07 -11.26
N ARG A 468 -30.85 14.49 -10.81
CA ARG A 468 -30.59 15.86 -10.33
C ARG A 468 -30.74 16.92 -11.42
N LEU A 469 -30.51 16.56 -12.67
CA LEU A 469 -30.70 17.43 -13.83
C LEU A 469 -32.15 17.44 -14.34
N GLY A 470 -33.03 16.58 -13.83
CA GLY A 470 -34.37 16.38 -14.37
C GLY A 470 -34.37 15.76 -15.77
N VAL A 471 -33.30 15.07 -16.15
CA VAL A 471 -33.13 14.42 -17.46
C VAL A 471 -33.57 12.96 -17.36
N SER A 472 -34.30 12.47 -18.37
CA SER A 472 -34.74 11.08 -18.43
C SER A 472 -33.55 10.11 -18.44
N GLU A 473 -33.70 8.92 -17.84
CA GLU A 473 -32.65 7.90 -17.85
C GLU A 473 -32.25 7.46 -19.27
N MET A 474 -33.20 7.51 -20.22
CA MET A 474 -32.99 7.12 -21.62
C MET A 474 -32.29 8.21 -22.45
N GLU A 475 -32.26 9.45 -21.97
CA GLU A 475 -31.65 10.56 -22.70
C GLU A 475 -30.12 10.58 -22.54
N ALA A 476 -29.43 11.14 -23.54
CA ALA A 476 -27.99 11.34 -23.43
C ALA A 476 -27.67 12.37 -22.34
N LEU A 477 -26.58 12.14 -21.62
CA LEU A 477 -26.12 13.09 -20.60
C LEU A 477 -25.73 14.42 -21.28
N PRO A 478 -26.23 15.59 -20.83
CA PRO A 478 -25.88 16.88 -21.44
C PRO A 478 -24.36 17.13 -21.50
N GLU A 479 -23.87 17.78 -22.55
CA GLU A 479 -22.44 18.12 -22.67
C GLU A 479 -21.99 19.23 -21.71
N ASN A 480 -22.93 20.06 -21.25
CA ASN A 480 -22.65 21.23 -20.42
C ASN A 480 -22.56 20.89 -18.91
N ILE A 481 -21.87 19.79 -18.60
CA ILE A 481 -21.67 19.30 -17.23
C ILE A 481 -20.18 19.22 -16.93
N LEU A 482 -19.82 19.61 -15.71
CA LEU A 482 -18.48 19.48 -15.16
C LEU A 482 -18.52 18.51 -13.99
N ILE A 483 -17.56 17.59 -13.95
CA ILE A 483 -17.43 16.60 -12.88
C ILE A 483 -16.01 16.63 -12.34
N ASP A 484 -15.87 16.78 -11.03
CA ASP A 484 -14.62 16.48 -10.35
C ASP A 484 -14.75 15.17 -9.58
N VAL A 485 -13.77 14.30 -9.75
CA VAL A 485 -13.64 13.09 -8.94
C VAL A 485 -12.70 13.39 -7.80
N LEU A 486 -13.13 13.06 -6.59
CA LEU A 486 -12.36 13.21 -5.36
C LEU A 486 -12.28 11.85 -4.67
N PHE A 487 -11.07 11.40 -4.38
CA PHE A 487 -10.83 10.28 -3.48
C PHE A 487 -10.39 10.87 -2.14
N SER A 488 -11.28 10.82 -1.15
CA SER A 488 -11.04 11.41 0.17
C SER A 488 -11.85 10.73 1.27
N PRO A 489 -11.48 10.87 2.55
CA PRO A 489 -12.33 10.42 3.66
C PRO A 489 -13.64 11.23 3.71
N ASN A 490 -14.79 10.57 3.53
CA ASN A 490 -16.08 11.25 3.38
C ASN A 490 -16.45 12.10 4.59
N ARG A 491 -16.07 11.69 5.80
CA ARG A 491 -16.40 12.44 7.03
C ARG A 491 -15.83 13.86 7.01
N THR A 492 -14.57 14.01 6.59
CA THR A 492 -13.90 15.31 6.50
C THR A 492 -14.64 16.22 5.52
N LEU A 493 -14.95 15.68 4.33
CA LEU A 493 -15.67 16.40 3.29
C LEU A 493 -17.06 16.84 3.72
N LYS A 494 -17.85 15.92 4.31
CA LYS A 494 -19.20 16.19 4.80
C LYS A 494 -19.19 17.29 5.85
N ASN A 495 -18.22 17.28 6.76
CA ASN A 495 -18.09 18.32 7.79
C ASN A 495 -17.75 19.70 7.20
N LEU A 496 -16.96 19.76 6.13
CA LEU A 496 -16.61 21.03 5.47
C LEU A 496 -17.80 21.63 4.69
N PHE A 497 -18.73 20.81 4.20
CA PHE A 497 -19.97 21.27 3.57
C PHE A 497 -21.19 21.25 4.49
N CYS A 498 -21.04 20.84 5.75
CA CYS A 498 -22.10 20.87 6.75
C CYS A 498 -21.46 21.30 8.05
N CYS A 499 -21.12 22.59 8.11
CA CYS A 499 -20.54 23.20 9.28
C CYS A 499 -21.50 23.06 10.46
N MET A 500 -20.97 23.01 11.68
CA MET A 500 -21.80 22.77 12.85
C MET A 500 -22.77 23.92 13.10
N SER A 501 -24.05 23.62 13.30
CA SER A 501 -25.08 24.62 13.63
C SER A 501 -24.86 25.20 15.03
N ALA A 502 -25.40 26.40 15.26
CA ALA A 502 -25.31 27.07 16.57
C ALA A 502 -25.87 26.20 17.70
N ASP A 503 -27.00 25.52 17.48
CA ASP A 503 -27.64 24.64 18.46
C ASP A 503 -26.74 23.46 18.86
N VAL A 504 -26.08 22.83 17.88
CA VAL A 504 -25.16 21.71 18.15
C VAL A 504 -23.87 22.20 18.81
N LYS A 505 -23.39 23.40 18.46
CA LYS A 505 -22.27 24.04 19.19
C LYS A 505 -22.64 24.25 20.66
N MET A 506 -23.83 24.80 20.95
CA MET A 506 -24.33 24.98 22.31
C MET A 506 -24.48 23.66 23.06
N LEU A 507 -25.01 22.61 22.40
CA LEU A 507 -25.08 21.28 22.98
C LEU A 507 -23.69 20.77 23.38
N ILE A 508 -22.69 20.93 22.51
CA ILE A 508 -21.30 20.52 22.79
C ILE A 508 -20.71 21.30 23.96
N GLU A 509 -20.98 22.59 24.11
CA GLU A 509 -20.49 23.34 25.27
C GLU A 509 -21.16 22.86 26.57
N ASN A 510 -22.40 22.35 26.51
CA ASN A 510 -23.17 21.90 27.68
C ASN A 510 -22.99 20.42 28.07
N ILE A 511 -22.39 19.58 27.22
CA ILE A 511 -22.14 18.17 27.55
C ILE A 511 -21.16 18.04 28.73
N SER A 512 -21.35 17.11 29.66
CA SER A 512 -20.37 16.83 30.73
C SER A 512 -19.13 16.11 30.19
N GLU A 513 -17.92 16.41 30.71
CA GLU A 513 -16.68 15.69 30.36
C GLU A 513 -16.74 14.19 30.69
N GLU A 514 -17.59 13.79 31.62
CA GLU A 514 -17.82 12.40 32.04
C GLU A 514 -18.39 11.52 30.92
N THR A 515 -18.99 12.13 29.89
CA THR A 515 -19.48 11.39 28.71
C THR A 515 -18.35 10.77 27.88
N GLY A 516 -17.09 11.21 28.06
CA GLY A 516 -15.94 10.72 27.29
C GLY A 516 -15.89 11.20 25.84
N ILE A 517 -16.84 12.04 25.40
CA ILE A 517 -16.85 12.63 24.05
C ILE A 517 -15.77 13.73 23.98
N GLY A 518 -14.81 13.57 23.07
CA GLY A 518 -13.72 14.54 22.91
C GLY A 518 -12.73 14.58 24.09
N LYS A 519 -12.68 13.53 24.93
CA LYS A 519 -11.85 13.44 26.14
C LYS A 519 -10.41 13.93 25.88
N GLY A 520 -9.96 14.90 26.68
CA GLY A 520 -8.62 15.51 26.63
C GLY A 520 -8.38 16.55 25.52
N GLU A 521 -9.23 16.62 24.50
CA GLU A 521 -9.05 17.52 23.35
C GLU A 521 -10.18 18.56 23.22
N ARG A 522 -11.26 18.44 24.01
CA ARG A 522 -12.40 19.37 24.00
C ARG A 522 -12.06 20.77 24.55
N THR A 523 -11.19 20.85 25.55
CA THR A 523 -10.72 22.10 26.17
C THR A 523 -9.32 22.50 25.68
N GLY A 524 -8.74 21.73 24.74
CA GLY A 524 -7.44 22.04 24.15
C GLY A 524 -7.45 23.37 23.40
N ASN A 525 -6.30 24.03 23.33
CA ASN A 525 -6.14 25.23 22.51
C ASN A 525 -5.97 24.85 21.03
N TRP A 526 -7.07 24.88 20.27
CA TRP A 526 -7.07 24.66 18.82
C TRP A 526 -6.84 25.98 18.10
N LYS A 527 -5.89 26.03 17.15
CA LYS A 527 -5.69 27.25 16.33
C LYS A 527 -6.93 27.58 15.50
N ASN A 528 -7.58 26.56 14.96
CA ASN A 528 -8.87 26.67 14.29
C ASN A 528 -9.96 26.01 15.15
N VAL A 529 -10.88 26.83 15.65
CA VAL A 529 -11.94 26.41 16.56
C VAL A 529 -12.96 25.49 15.88
N ASP A 530 -13.17 25.62 14.56
CA ASP A 530 -14.11 24.75 13.83
C ASP A 530 -13.57 23.32 13.70
N ASP A 531 -12.24 23.12 13.60
CA ASP A 531 -11.62 21.80 13.59
C ASP A 531 -11.94 21.01 14.88
N ARG A 532 -11.99 21.71 16.03
CA ARG A 532 -12.42 21.15 17.32
C ARG A 532 -13.86 20.65 17.24
N TYR A 533 -14.77 21.47 16.73
CA TYR A 533 -16.17 21.10 16.60
C TYR A 533 -16.35 19.90 15.68
N TYR A 534 -15.64 19.85 14.56
CA TYR A 534 -15.68 18.70 13.66
C TYR A 534 -15.15 17.40 14.27
N TYR A 535 -14.11 17.50 15.10
CA TYR A 535 -13.62 16.35 15.87
C TYR A 535 -14.68 15.83 16.84
N VAL A 536 -15.28 16.71 17.65
CA VAL A 536 -16.29 16.33 18.66
C VAL A 536 -17.56 15.80 17.99
N LEU A 537 -17.98 16.40 16.88
CA LEU A 537 -19.14 15.96 16.09
C LEU A 537 -19.03 14.49 15.71
N THR A 538 -17.83 14.03 15.37
CA THR A 538 -17.61 12.64 14.96
C THR A 538 -18.04 11.67 16.06
N GLY A 539 -17.66 11.95 17.32
CA GLY A 539 -18.06 11.11 18.46
C GLY A 539 -19.55 11.18 18.78
N LEU A 540 -20.20 12.32 18.51
CA LEU A 540 -21.65 12.46 18.68
C LEU A 540 -22.43 11.66 17.65
N LEU A 541 -22.05 11.77 16.37
CA LEU A 541 -22.72 11.07 15.28
C LEU A 541 -22.64 9.54 15.45
N GLU A 542 -21.58 9.03 16.07
CA GLU A 542 -21.43 7.61 16.39
C GLU A 542 -22.40 7.14 17.49
N ARG A 543 -22.78 8.01 18.43
CA ARG A 543 -23.54 7.64 19.64
C ARG A 543 -25.02 8.00 19.59
N ASP A 544 -25.39 9.04 18.86
CA ASP A 544 -26.75 9.57 18.83
C ASP A 544 -27.34 9.49 17.42
N ALA A 545 -28.39 8.68 17.26
CA ALA A 545 -29.10 8.51 16.00
C ALA A 545 -29.85 9.78 15.58
N THR A 546 -30.42 10.54 16.52
CA THR A 546 -31.19 11.74 16.21
C THR A 546 -30.31 12.84 15.63
N ILE A 547 -29.13 13.05 16.23
CA ILE A 547 -28.13 13.99 15.72
C ILE A 547 -27.63 13.53 14.34
N ARG A 548 -27.46 12.22 14.16
CA ARG A 548 -27.03 11.63 12.88
C ARG A 548 -28.05 11.84 11.77
N ASP A 549 -29.33 11.64 12.05
CA ASP A 549 -30.40 11.81 11.07
C ASP A 549 -30.60 13.29 10.71
N ALA A 550 -30.55 14.19 11.71
CA ALA A 550 -30.58 15.62 11.47
C ALA A 550 -29.39 16.10 10.63
N TYR A 551 -28.19 15.57 10.91
CA TYR A 551 -26.99 15.85 10.12
C TYR A 551 -27.11 15.31 8.68
N ARG A 552 -27.70 14.13 8.50
CA ARG A 552 -27.98 13.53 7.18
C ARG A 552 -28.92 14.41 6.37
N ALA A 553 -30.04 14.84 6.96
CA ALA A 553 -31.01 15.71 6.31
C ALA A 553 -30.39 17.06 5.89
N ARG A 554 -29.52 17.64 6.73
CA ARG A 554 -28.79 18.87 6.38
C ARG A 554 -27.87 18.66 5.18
N LEU A 555 -27.11 17.57 5.13
CA LEU A 555 -26.27 17.25 3.96
C LEU A 555 -27.10 17.13 2.68
N GLU A 556 -28.22 16.41 2.74
CA GLU A 556 -29.11 16.21 1.58
C GLU A 556 -29.73 17.53 1.10
N SER A 557 -30.14 18.40 2.03
CA SER A 557 -30.60 19.75 1.72
C SER A 557 -29.49 20.62 1.11
N ASN A 558 -28.22 20.30 1.39
CA ASN A 558 -27.04 20.98 0.88
C ASN A 558 -26.45 20.33 -0.39
N GLY A 559 -27.27 19.59 -1.15
CA GLY A 559 -26.90 19.05 -2.45
C GLY A 559 -26.25 17.68 -2.44
N PHE A 560 -26.14 17.01 -1.29
CA PHE A 560 -25.59 15.66 -1.23
C PHE A 560 -26.64 14.60 -1.64
N THR A 561 -26.17 13.60 -2.37
CA THR A 561 -26.79 12.28 -2.47
C THR A 561 -25.82 11.29 -1.84
N LEU A 562 -26.21 10.71 -0.70
CA LEU A 562 -25.38 9.81 0.10
C LEU A 562 -25.63 8.37 -0.35
N MET A 563 -24.61 7.71 -0.90
CA MET A 563 -24.74 6.37 -1.47
C MET A 563 -23.93 5.36 -0.65
N GLU A 564 -24.61 4.34 -0.14
CA GLU A 564 -24.01 3.19 0.55
C GLU A 564 -23.72 2.05 -0.44
N ASP A 565 -23.02 1.00 0.01
CA ASP A 565 -22.61 -0.09 -0.88
C ASP A 565 -23.78 -0.93 -1.38
N GLY A 566 -24.19 -0.70 -2.62
CA GLY A 566 -25.25 -1.47 -3.29
C GLY A 566 -24.76 -2.59 -4.20
N HIS A 567 -23.44 -2.70 -4.43
CA HIS A 567 -22.86 -3.58 -5.46
C HIS A 567 -21.78 -4.52 -4.92
N ALA A 568 -21.79 -4.79 -3.62
CA ALA A 568 -20.81 -5.64 -2.93
C ALA A 568 -19.35 -5.27 -3.25
N SER A 569 -19.06 -3.97 -3.28
CA SER A 569 -17.77 -3.39 -3.69
C SER A 569 -16.97 -2.80 -2.53
N ALA A 570 -17.58 -2.75 -1.34
CA ALA A 570 -17.15 -2.03 -0.16
C ALA A 570 -16.94 -0.51 -0.35
N LEU A 571 -17.60 0.08 -1.36
CA LEU A 571 -17.55 1.51 -1.67
C LEU A 571 -18.65 2.30 -0.97
N ILE A 572 -18.31 3.54 -0.63
CA ILE A 572 -19.25 4.56 -0.19
C ILE A 572 -18.96 5.78 -1.05
N VAL A 573 -19.99 6.31 -1.70
CA VAL A 573 -19.86 7.42 -2.64
C VAL A 573 -20.82 8.54 -2.22
N ASP A 574 -20.33 9.77 -2.23
CA ASP A 574 -21.19 10.94 -2.12
C ASP A 574 -21.18 11.68 -3.46
N LEU A 575 -22.35 11.93 -4.03
CA LEU A 575 -22.53 12.82 -5.17
C LEU A 575 -22.99 14.19 -4.65
N ILE A 576 -22.30 15.26 -5.03
CA ILE A 576 -22.59 16.62 -4.57
C ILE A 576 -22.97 17.47 -5.78
N ASP A 577 -24.18 18.01 -5.78
CA ASP A 577 -24.61 19.03 -6.74
C ASP A 577 -24.19 20.42 -6.24
N VAL A 578 -23.16 21.00 -6.88
CA VAL A 578 -22.53 22.24 -6.43
C VAL A 578 -23.49 23.43 -6.50
N SER A 579 -24.49 23.40 -7.38
CA SER A 579 -25.51 24.44 -7.44
C SER A 579 -26.43 24.47 -6.21
N SER A 580 -26.52 23.35 -5.49
CA SER A 580 -27.37 23.23 -4.30
C SER A 580 -26.61 23.53 -3.01
N ILE A 581 -25.30 23.79 -3.10
CA ILE A 581 -24.49 24.14 -1.93
C ILE A 581 -24.88 25.54 -1.43
N SER A 582 -25.17 25.60 -0.13
CA SER A 582 -25.36 26.76 0.71
C SER A 582 -24.02 27.21 1.30
N PRO A 583 -23.59 28.45 1.00
CA PRO A 583 -22.38 29.01 1.59
C PRO A 583 -22.44 29.12 3.12
N ASP A 584 -23.64 29.33 3.70
CA ASP A 584 -23.81 29.50 5.15
C ASP A 584 -23.57 28.19 5.92
N GLU A 585 -23.95 27.07 5.29
CA GLU A 585 -23.72 25.70 5.79
C GLU A 585 -22.30 25.20 5.50
N THR A 586 -21.49 25.96 4.76
CA THR A 586 -20.12 25.59 4.40
C THR A 586 -19.13 26.17 5.40
N ASP A 587 -18.02 25.45 5.63
CA ASP A 587 -16.89 25.87 6.45
C ASP A 587 -16.48 27.32 6.16
N PRO A 588 -16.24 28.16 7.19
CA PRO A 588 -15.90 29.57 7.01
C PRO A 588 -14.73 29.82 6.04
N GLY A 589 -13.75 28.93 5.99
CA GLY A 589 -12.60 29.03 5.09
C GLY A 589 -12.92 28.75 3.62
N LEU A 590 -14.10 28.22 3.31
CA LEU A 590 -14.53 27.85 1.95
C LEU A 590 -15.76 28.63 1.45
N ARG A 591 -16.33 29.54 2.25
CA ARG A 591 -17.59 30.21 1.91
C ARG A 591 -17.52 31.02 0.62
N GLU A 592 -16.43 31.75 0.42
CA GLU A 592 -16.26 32.61 -0.76
C GLU A 592 -16.20 31.77 -2.05
N CYS A 593 -15.37 30.73 -2.08
CA CYS A 593 -15.26 29.85 -3.24
C CYS A 593 -16.53 29.01 -3.44
N ALA A 594 -17.20 28.54 -2.37
CA ALA A 594 -18.48 27.85 -2.46
C ALA A 594 -19.59 28.75 -3.03
N ALA A 595 -19.67 30.01 -2.61
CA ALA A 595 -20.64 30.97 -3.13
C ALA A 595 -20.43 31.26 -4.62
N ALA A 596 -19.17 31.42 -5.04
CA ALA A 596 -18.82 31.60 -6.45
C ALA A 596 -19.16 30.36 -7.28
N ALA A 597 -18.76 29.17 -6.82
CA ALA A 597 -19.00 27.90 -7.50
C ALA A 597 -20.50 27.59 -7.64
N SER A 598 -21.27 27.76 -6.55
CA SER A 598 -22.72 27.56 -6.54
C SER A 598 -23.43 28.48 -7.54
N ARG A 599 -23.05 29.77 -7.57
CA ARG A 599 -23.57 30.73 -8.55
C ARG A 599 -23.23 30.33 -9.98
N ASN A 600 -21.96 30.02 -10.25
CA ASN A 600 -21.49 29.60 -11.57
C ASN A 600 -22.20 28.32 -12.05
N SER A 601 -22.44 27.37 -11.14
CA SER A 601 -23.16 26.14 -11.45
C SER A 601 -24.66 26.35 -11.69
N LYS A 602 -25.26 27.45 -11.20
CA LYS A 602 -26.66 27.82 -11.48
C LYS A 602 -26.81 28.52 -12.83
N THR A 603 -25.86 29.39 -13.19
CA THR A 603 -25.95 30.23 -14.40
C THR A 603 -25.19 29.69 -15.59
N GLY A 604 -24.28 28.72 -15.39
CA GLY A 604 -23.38 28.19 -16.41
C GLY A 604 -23.45 26.67 -16.54
N LYS A 605 -22.28 26.01 -16.57
CA LYS A 605 -22.20 24.55 -16.64
C LYS A 605 -22.63 23.95 -15.31
N ARG A 606 -23.46 22.90 -15.35
CA ARG A 606 -23.84 22.18 -14.12
C ARG A 606 -22.64 21.45 -13.55
N HIS A 607 -22.32 21.67 -12.29
CA HIS A 607 -21.11 21.16 -11.66
C HIS A 607 -21.46 20.13 -10.58
N PHE A 608 -20.83 18.96 -10.67
CA PHE A 608 -20.94 17.89 -9.70
C PHE A 608 -19.56 17.49 -9.15
N ILE A 609 -19.53 17.08 -7.88
CA ILE A 609 -18.37 16.44 -7.27
C ILE A 609 -18.76 15.00 -6.92
N ILE A 610 -17.97 14.03 -7.39
CA ILE A 610 -18.09 12.62 -7.02
C ILE A 610 -16.99 12.34 -6.01
N ASN A 611 -17.36 12.12 -4.74
CA ASN A 611 -16.42 11.77 -3.70
C ASN A 611 -16.50 10.27 -3.35
N VAL A 612 -15.38 9.56 -3.45
CA VAL A 612 -15.28 8.12 -3.19
C VAL A 612 -14.49 7.88 -1.90
N ASP A 613 -15.12 7.23 -0.90
CA ASP A 613 -14.53 7.00 0.42
C ASP A 613 -13.52 5.84 0.43
N LYS A 614 -12.34 6.08 1.01
CA LYS A 614 -11.42 5.03 1.51
C LYS A 614 -11.30 3.81 0.59
N THR A 615 -10.96 4.06 -0.68
CA THR A 615 -10.47 3.04 -1.61
C THR A 615 -9.18 2.41 -1.06
N PHE A 616 -8.77 1.28 -1.64
CA PHE A 616 -7.53 0.62 -1.24
C PHE A 616 -6.78 0.07 -2.46
N GLY A 617 -5.46 0.30 -2.50
CA GLY A 617 -4.60 -0.35 -3.49
C GLY A 617 -5.06 -0.12 -4.93
N ALA A 618 -5.00 -1.18 -5.73
CA ALA A 618 -5.40 -1.20 -7.14
C ALA A 618 -6.91 -1.00 -7.35
N GLN A 619 -7.74 -1.13 -6.31
CA GLN A 619 -9.19 -0.89 -6.39
C GLN A 619 -9.51 0.49 -6.99
N ILE A 620 -8.72 1.51 -6.63
CA ILE A 620 -8.92 2.89 -7.06
C ILE A 620 -8.84 3.05 -8.59
N GLU A 621 -8.01 2.25 -9.25
CA GLU A 621 -7.84 2.28 -10.71
C GLU A 621 -9.07 1.76 -11.43
N ALA A 622 -9.64 0.64 -10.99
CA ALA A 622 -10.86 0.08 -11.57
C ALA A 622 -12.04 1.04 -11.43
N ILE A 623 -12.21 1.65 -10.25
CA ILE A 623 -13.24 2.66 -9.99
C ILE A 623 -13.05 3.86 -10.92
N LEU A 624 -11.83 4.40 -10.95
CA LEU A 624 -11.53 5.57 -11.77
C LEU A 624 -11.75 5.28 -13.24
N ARG A 625 -11.32 4.10 -13.74
CA ARG A 625 -11.58 3.66 -15.11
C ARG A 625 -13.07 3.71 -15.44
N SER A 626 -13.92 3.11 -14.60
CA SER A 626 -15.37 3.08 -14.83
C SER A 626 -15.99 4.48 -14.84
N LEU A 627 -15.53 5.38 -13.96
CA LEU A 627 -15.96 6.79 -13.97
C LEU A 627 -15.50 7.53 -15.23
N LEU A 628 -14.23 7.36 -15.64
CA LEU A 628 -13.68 8.02 -16.83
C LEU A 628 -14.37 7.55 -18.12
N LEU A 629 -14.66 6.25 -18.24
CA LEU A 629 -15.39 5.70 -19.39
C LEU A 629 -16.86 6.16 -19.43
N THR A 630 -17.47 6.39 -18.26
CA THR A 630 -18.87 6.82 -18.17
C THR A 630 -19.04 8.31 -18.47
N PHE A 631 -18.13 9.17 -17.96
CA PHE A 631 -18.28 10.62 -18.05
C PHE A 631 -17.39 11.29 -19.10
N GLY A 632 -16.29 10.63 -19.51
CA GLY A 632 -15.41 11.06 -20.59
C GLY A 632 -14.93 12.51 -20.42
N SER A 633 -15.18 13.33 -21.44
CA SER A 633 -14.77 14.75 -21.48
C SER A 633 -15.47 15.67 -20.47
N ARG A 634 -16.46 15.19 -19.72
CA ARG A 634 -17.11 15.95 -18.64
C ARG A 634 -16.28 15.95 -17.36
N ILE A 635 -15.33 15.04 -17.23
CA ILE A 635 -14.39 15.02 -16.12
C ILE A 635 -13.43 16.21 -16.25
N ARG A 636 -13.45 17.08 -15.26
CA ARG A 636 -12.62 18.30 -15.20
C ARG A 636 -11.36 18.10 -14.40
N SER A 637 -11.45 17.39 -13.27
CA SER A 637 -10.28 17.06 -12.45
C SER A 637 -10.45 15.75 -11.68
N VAL A 638 -9.31 15.15 -11.33
CA VAL A 638 -9.22 13.99 -10.45
C VAL A 638 -8.30 14.34 -9.28
N ASN A 639 -8.80 14.18 -8.07
CA ASN A 639 -8.16 14.67 -6.87
C ASN A 639 -8.03 13.52 -5.89
N LEU A 640 -6.86 13.35 -5.30
CA LEU A 640 -6.58 12.33 -4.31
C LEU A 640 -6.00 12.98 -3.06
N THR A 641 -6.66 12.75 -1.93
CA THR A 641 -6.13 13.15 -0.62
C THR A 641 -6.38 12.07 0.41
N GLY A 642 -5.50 12.02 1.39
CA GLY A 642 -5.57 11.06 2.47
C GLY A 642 -4.24 10.96 3.19
N LYS A 643 -4.06 9.81 3.80
CA LYS A 643 -2.85 9.51 4.55
C LYS A 643 -1.73 9.00 3.64
N ALA A 644 -0.51 9.36 3.99
CA ALA A 644 0.72 8.72 3.56
C ALA A 644 1.60 8.47 4.79
N ALA A 645 2.53 7.54 4.67
CA ALA A 645 3.62 7.37 5.63
C ALA A 645 4.78 8.28 5.23
N GLY A 646 5.26 9.13 6.14
CA GLY A 646 6.35 10.06 5.86
C GLY A 646 7.72 9.38 5.93
N LEU A 647 8.58 9.65 4.96
CA LEU A 647 10.01 9.28 4.97
C LEU A 647 10.90 10.48 5.33
N SER A 648 10.33 11.67 5.35
CA SER A 648 10.96 12.93 5.71
C SER A 648 9.96 13.78 6.49
N GLY A 649 10.46 14.69 7.33
CA GLY A 649 9.62 15.54 8.17
C GLY A 649 9.14 14.83 9.44
N ASN A 650 7.95 15.22 9.91
CA ASN A 650 7.32 14.69 11.11
C ASN A 650 5.91 14.16 10.84
N ARG A 651 5.43 13.30 11.74
CA ARG A 651 4.02 12.90 11.76
C ARG A 651 3.15 14.16 11.92
N GLY A 652 2.09 14.26 11.13
CA GLY A 652 1.20 15.43 11.09
C GLY A 652 1.57 16.48 10.04
N ASP A 653 2.76 16.38 9.43
CA ASP A 653 3.14 17.24 8.30
C ASP A 653 2.37 16.90 7.02
N VAL A 654 2.49 17.76 6.01
CA VAL A 654 1.83 17.64 4.70
C VAL A 654 2.85 17.27 3.64
N VAL A 655 2.46 16.39 2.73
CA VAL A 655 3.26 16.00 1.57
C VAL A 655 2.56 16.49 0.30
N LEU A 656 3.25 17.36 -0.43
CA LEU A 656 2.87 17.82 -1.75
C LEU A 656 3.82 17.20 -2.78
N PRO A 657 3.51 16.00 -3.32
CA PRO A 657 4.41 15.32 -4.23
C PRO A 657 4.51 16.08 -5.56
N GLN A 658 5.68 16.03 -6.18
CA GLN A 658 5.91 16.51 -7.55
C GLN A 658 6.17 15.36 -8.52
N LYS A 659 6.51 14.20 -7.98
CA LYS A 659 6.80 12.95 -8.68
C LYS A 659 6.12 11.80 -7.93
N LEU A 660 5.57 10.86 -8.68
CA LEU A 660 5.02 9.59 -8.21
C LEU A 660 5.87 8.45 -8.76
N ILE A 661 6.13 7.45 -7.91
CA ILE A 661 6.79 6.20 -8.31
C ILE A 661 5.85 5.03 -8.02
N PHE A 662 5.73 4.09 -8.95
CA PHE A 662 5.12 2.80 -8.70
C PHE A 662 6.18 1.71 -8.63
N SER A 663 6.26 1.06 -7.47
CA SER A 663 7.22 0.00 -7.15
C SER A 663 6.88 -1.33 -7.86
N LYS A 664 6.90 -1.36 -9.20
CA LYS A 664 6.53 -2.53 -10.00
C LYS A 664 7.54 -3.65 -9.95
N GLN A 665 8.82 -3.28 -9.88
CA GLN A 665 9.91 -4.25 -9.87
C GLN A 665 9.82 -5.21 -8.69
N THR A 666 9.30 -4.71 -7.56
CA THR A 666 9.28 -5.46 -6.30
C THR A 666 8.37 -6.66 -6.32
N PHE A 667 7.48 -6.80 -7.31
CA PHE A 667 6.67 -7.99 -7.52
C PHE A 667 6.81 -8.58 -8.93
N GLY A 668 7.85 -8.15 -9.67
CA GLY A 668 8.20 -8.71 -10.97
C GLY A 668 7.22 -8.39 -12.10
N GLU A 669 6.40 -7.32 -11.97
CA GLU A 669 5.57 -6.85 -13.10
C GLU A 669 6.44 -6.32 -14.23
N ASP A 670 7.48 -5.53 -13.90
CA ASP A 670 8.38 -4.90 -14.86
C ASP A 670 9.83 -4.93 -14.37
N SER A 671 10.78 -4.65 -15.29
CA SER A 671 12.21 -4.52 -14.99
C SER A 671 12.61 -3.14 -14.45
N THR A 672 11.70 -2.17 -14.46
CA THR A 672 11.90 -0.80 -13.95
C THR A 672 10.64 -0.28 -13.28
N ASP A 673 10.81 0.60 -12.29
CA ASP A 673 9.68 1.27 -11.65
C ASP A 673 9.09 2.35 -12.55
N GLU A 674 7.80 2.58 -12.40
CA GLU A 674 7.07 3.51 -13.25
C GLU A 674 7.05 4.90 -12.61
N ILE A 675 7.43 5.93 -13.36
CA ILE A 675 7.61 7.29 -12.86
C ILE A 675 6.65 8.25 -13.55
N ARG A 676 5.96 9.10 -12.76
CA ARG A 676 5.11 10.18 -13.30
C ARG A 676 5.29 11.49 -12.57
N LEU A 677 5.17 12.59 -13.30
CA LEU A 677 5.11 13.93 -12.69
C LEU A 677 3.68 14.26 -12.29
N CYS A 678 3.51 14.94 -11.15
CA CYS A 678 2.21 15.35 -10.63
C CYS A 678 2.26 16.79 -10.07
N ASN A 679 1.09 17.37 -9.82
CA ASN A 679 0.87 18.70 -9.20
C ASN A 679 1.47 19.95 -9.87
N ARG A 680 2.42 19.81 -10.81
CA ARG A 680 3.25 20.90 -11.40
C ARG A 680 2.47 22.15 -11.85
N LYS A 681 1.22 22.00 -12.28
CA LYS A 681 0.36 23.10 -12.74
C LYS A 681 -0.99 23.18 -12.01
N SER A 682 -1.28 22.27 -11.09
CA SER A 682 -2.62 22.07 -10.53
C SER A 682 -2.73 22.38 -9.05
N LEU A 683 -1.63 22.31 -8.29
CA LEU A 683 -1.58 22.58 -6.86
C LEU A 683 -0.17 23.02 -6.43
N ARG A 684 -0.07 24.10 -5.65
CA ARG A 684 1.19 24.66 -5.15
C ARG A 684 1.12 24.93 -3.65
N THR A 685 2.26 25.24 -3.03
CA THR A 685 2.35 25.53 -1.60
C THR A 685 1.52 26.75 -1.20
N GLU A 686 1.41 27.75 -2.08
CA GLU A 686 0.62 28.96 -1.85
C GLU A 686 -0.89 28.66 -1.77
N ASP A 687 -1.35 27.57 -2.40
CA ASP A 687 -2.74 27.11 -2.31
C ASP A 687 -3.05 26.44 -0.94
N ILE A 688 -2.02 26.02 -0.20
CA ILE A 688 -2.13 25.20 1.02
C ILE A 688 -1.81 26.02 2.27
N ALA A 689 -0.75 26.86 2.21
CA ALA A 689 -0.23 27.62 3.33
C ALA A 689 -1.28 28.48 4.06
N PRO A 690 -2.26 29.15 3.39
CA PRO A 690 -3.28 29.93 4.06
C PRO A 690 -4.17 29.10 5.00
N PHE A 691 -4.41 27.83 4.67
CA PHE A 691 -5.22 26.93 5.49
C PHE A 691 -4.39 26.33 6.62
N LEU A 692 -3.15 25.91 6.34
CA LEU A 692 -2.26 25.36 7.38
C LEU A 692 -1.93 26.39 8.44
N GLY A 693 -1.55 27.61 8.07
CA GLY A 693 -1.20 28.66 9.05
C GLY A 693 -2.33 29.01 10.02
N LYS A 694 -3.59 28.85 9.58
CA LYS A 694 -4.80 29.05 10.41
C LYS A 694 -5.15 27.83 11.28
N SER A 695 -4.81 26.61 10.85
CA SER A 695 -5.25 25.37 11.49
C SER A 695 -4.18 24.67 12.34
N CYS A 696 -2.92 24.66 11.93
CA CYS A 696 -1.85 23.91 12.61
C CYS A 696 -0.47 24.53 12.38
N SER A 697 0.59 23.81 12.76
CA SER A 697 1.99 24.20 12.52
C SER A 697 2.70 23.24 11.56
N ALA A 698 1.94 22.43 10.82
CA ALA A 698 2.47 21.40 9.93
C ALA A 698 3.29 22.03 8.79
N GLU A 699 4.44 21.41 8.50
CA GLU A 699 5.28 21.80 7.38
C GLU A 699 4.80 21.12 6.08
N VAL A 700 5.13 21.73 4.94
CA VAL A 700 4.84 21.16 3.61
C VAL A 700 6.13 20.61 3.01
N HIS A 701 6.19 19.30 2.86
CA HIS A 701 7.32 18.59 2.25
C HIS A 701 7.06 18.32 0.77
N HIS A 702 8.03 18.72 -0.06
CA HIS A 702 8.02 18.45 -1.49
C HIS A 702 8.94 17.28 -1.81
N GLY A 703 8.53 16.44 -2.75
CA GLY A 703 9.41 15.37 -3.23
C GLY A 703 8.66 14.30 -4.00
N THR A 704 9.22 13.09 -3.93
CA THR A 704 8.64 11.91 -4.57
C THR A 704 7.76 11.15 -3.58
N CYS A 705 6.55 10.76 -4.02
CA CYS A 705 5.72 9.80 -3.28
C CYS A 705 5.77 8.45 -3.99
N ILE A 706 6.07 7.39 -3.25
CA ILE A 706 6.07 6.03 -3.79
C ILE A 706 4.80 5.26 -3.41
N THR A 707 4.20 4.61 -4.40
CA THR A 707 3.11 3.67 -4.23
C THR A 707 3.66 2.25 -4.11
N LEU A 708 3.37 1.59 -2.98
CA LEU A 708 3.70 0.18 -2.77
C LEU A 708 2.45 -0.70 -2.92
N PRO A 709 2.57 -1.89 -3.53
CA PRO A 709 1.45 -2.81 -3.73
C PRO A 709 1.00 -3.53 -2.44
N GLY A 710 1.83 -3.55 -1.39
CA GLY A 710 1.52 -4.22 -0.13
C GLY A 710 2.36 -3.68 1.02
N PHE A 711 1.77 -3.60 2.21
CA PHE A 711 2.47 -3.05 3.38
C PHE A 711 3.62 -3.94 3.86
N MET A 712 3.58 -5.25 3.56
CA MET A 712 4.63 -6.21 3.85
C MET A 712 5.99 -5.80 3.27
N LEU A 713 5.99 -5.04 2.17
CA LEU A 713 7.22 -4.52 1.57
C LEU A 713 7.92 -3.49 2.46
N GLN A 714 7.21 -2.80 3.36
CA GLN A 714 7.75 -1.69 4.16
C GLN A 714 8.76 -2.19 5.19
N SER A 715 9.95 -2.60 4.74
CA SER A 715 11.12 -2.88 5.57
C SER A 715 12.00 -1.63 5.65
N GLU A 716 12.80 -1.52 6.71
CA GLU A 716 13.70 -0.39 6.88
C GLU A 716 14.63 -0.21 5.67
N ALA A 717 15.22 -1.30 5.18
CA ALA A 717 16.11 -1.29 4.03
C ALA A 717 15.40 -0.77 2.76
N MET A 718 14.19 -1.25 2.46
CA MET A 718 13.46 -0.78 1.29
C MET A 718 13.10 0.71 1.38
N LEU A 719 12.62 1.14 2.55
CA LEU A 719 12.20 2.53 2.74
C LEU A 719 13.40 3.48 2.66
N LYS A 720 14.55 3.11 3.23
CA LYS A 720 15.81 3.85 3.08
C LYS A 720 16.28 3.88 1.63
N PHE A 721 16.22 2.76 0.92
CA PHE A 721 16.55 2.72 -0.51
C PHE A 721 15.76 3.76 -1.31
N TYR A 722 14.43 3.80 -1.20
CA TYR A 722 13.65 4.80 -1.94
C TYR A 722 13.87 6.23 -1.44
N ARG A 723 14.10 6.43 -0.14
CA ARG A 723 14.42 7.75 0.42
C ARG A 723 15.73 8.29 -0.15
N GLU A 724 16.80 7.52 -0.07
CA GLU A 724 18.15 7.96 -0.46
C GLU A 724 18.35 7.94 -1.99
N VAL A 725 17.91 6.88 -2.68
CA VAL A 725 18.16 6.71 -4.13
C VAL A 725 17.17 7.49 -4.99
N HIS A 726 15.90 7.56 -4.57
CA HIS A 726 14.82 8.18 -5.35
C HIS A 726 14.30 9.50 -4.79
N GLY A 727 14.85 9.97 -3.67
CA GLY A 727 14.41 11.20 -3.00
C GLY A 727 12.95 11.12 -2.55
N CYS A 728 12.49 9.93 -2.16
CA CYS A 728 11.12 9.74 -1.70
C CYS A 728 10.92 10.38 -0.33
N THR A 729 9.93 11.26 -0.24
CA THR A 729 9.53 11.93 1.01
C THR A 729 8.35 11.24 1.68
N ALA A 730 7.62 10.39 0.94
CA ALA A 730 6.48 9.67 1.47
C ALA A 730 6.19 8.37 0.72
N VAL A 731 5.40 7.52 1.38
CA VAL A 731 4.90 6.24 0.87
C VAL A 731 3.39 6.22 0.98
N ASP A 732 2.73 5.81 -0.10
CA ASP A 732 1.31 5.51 -0.12
C ASP A 732 1.03 4.13 -0.74
N MET A 733 -0.25 3.85 -0.98
CA MET A 733 -0.68 2.62 -1.64
C MET A 733 -1.63 2.87 -2.83
N GLN A 734 -1.72 4.10 -3.37
CA GLN A 734 -2.79 4.46 -4.30
C GLN A 734 -2.42 5.44 -5.41
N SER A 735 -1.60 6.46 -5.15
CA SER A 735 -1.44 7.61 -6.06
C SER A 735 -1.02 7.24 -7.48
N SER A 736 -0.10 6.29 -7.63
CA SER A 736 0.37 5.87 -8.95
C SER A 736 -0.69 5.13 -9.75
N TYR A 737 -1.61 4.40 -9.11
CA TYR A 737 -2.75 3.76 -9.79
C TYR A 737 -3.69 4.79 -10.44
N VAL A 738 -3.96 5.90 -9.74
CA VAL A 738 -4.71 7.03 -10.30
C VAL A 738 -3.98 7.64 -11.49
N ALA A 739 -2.68 7.91 -11.33
CA ALA A 739 -1.89 8.55 -12.37
C ALA A 739 -1.76 7.67 -13.63
N ARG A 740 -1.60 6.36 -13.46
CA ARG A 740 -1.57 5.36 -14.53
C ARG A 740 -2.87 5.33 -15.32
N GLN A 741 -4.01 5.24 -14.64
CA GLN A 741 -5.31 5.20 -15.30
C GLN A 741 -5.62 6.49 -16.08
N LEU A 742 -5.21 7.64 -15.57
CA LEU A 742 -5.32 8.92 -16.28
C LEU A 742 -4.48 8.97 -17.55
N GLU A 743 -3.26 8.43 -17.52
CA GLU A 743 -2.40 8.35 -18.70
C GLU A 743 -2.97 7.38 -19.74
N GLU A 744 -3.46 6.22 -19.32
CA GLU A 744 -4.05 5.23 -20.21
C GLU A 744 -5.31 5.77 -20.91
N CYS A 745 -6.20 6.45 -20.17
CA CYS A 745 -7.36 7.11 -20.76
C CYS A 745 -7.00 8.27 -21.71
N ARG A 746 -5.84 8.91 -21.54
CA ARG A 746 -5.35 9.90 -22.51
C ARG A 746 -4.83 9.22 -23.77
N ARG A 747 -4.05 8.14 -23.65
CA ARG A 747 -3.50 7.37 -24.78
C ARG A 747 -4.61 6.78 -25.66
N THR A 748 -5.70 6.33 -25.05
CA THR A 748 -6.86 5.75 -25.74
C THR A 748 -7.88 6.79 -26.24
N GLY A 749 -7.67 8.09 -25.99
CA GLY A 749 -8.55 9.16 -26.45
C GLY A 749 -9.85 9.34 -25.65
N VAL A 750 -10.04 8.58 -24.56
CA VAL A 750 -11.17 8.76 -23.61
C VAL A 750 -11.12 10.16 -22.99
N LEU A 751 -9.92 10.65 -22.67
CA LEU A 751 -9.67 12.00 -22.19
C LEU A 751 -9.06 12.87 -23.29
N ARG A 752 -9.87 13.77 -23.88
CA ARG A 752 -9.46 14.66 -24.99
C ARG A 752 -8.62 15.85 -24.57
N GLN A 753 -8.65 16.23 -23.29
CA GLN A 753 -7.92 17.37 -22.74
C GLN A 753 -7.09 16.95 -21.52
N THR A 754 -6.04 17.74 -21.24
CA THR A 754 -5.27 17.55 -20.00
C THR A 754 -6.12 18.02 -18.82
N ILE A 755 -6.82 17.09 -18.18
CA ILE A 755 -7.55 17.36 -16.93
C ILE A 755 -6.58 17.59 -15.78
N ALA A 756 -6.97 18.41 -14.81
CA ALA A 756 -6.15 18.64 -13.62
C ALA A 756 -6.12 17.36 -12.76
N SER A 757 -4.92 16.97 -12.31
CA SER A 757 -4.75 15.94 -11.29
C SER A 757 -4.06 16.52 -10.07
N ARG A 758 -4.63 16.31 -8.88
CA ARG A 758 -4.13 16.89 -7.62
C ARG A 758 -3.93 15.80 -6.58
N TYR A 759 -2.75 15.80 -5.95
CA TYR A 759 -2.36 14.82 -4.95
C TYR A 759 -1.87 15.58 -3.72
N LEU A 760 -2.50 15.37 -2.56
CA LEU A 760 -2.13 16.05 -1.33
C LEU A 760 -2.34 15.12 -0.14
N PHE A 761 -1.27 14.86 0.62
CA PHE A 761 -1.31 13.90 1.71
C PHE A 761 -0.91 14.52 3.04
N TYR A 762 -1.36 13.92 4.14
CA TYR A 762 -0.82 14.17 5.47
C TYR A 762 -0.07 12.92 5.98
N CYS A 763 1.01 13.14 6.73
CA CYS A 763 1.82 12.09 7.32
C CYS A 763 1.10 11.50 8.54
N ASP A 764 0.53 10.29 8.43
CA ASP A 764 -0.16 9.63 9.56
C ASP A 764 0.78 8.80 10.45
N ASP A 765 1.95 8.46 9.91
CA ASP A 765 2.99 7.63 10.51
C ASP A 765 4.37 7.98 9.91
N MET A 766 5.43 7.60 10.62
CA MET A 766 6.84 7.82 10.25
C MET A 766 7.60 6.49 10.42
N PRO A 767 7.56 5.57 9.44
CA PRO A 767 8.11 4.22 9.57
C PRO A 767 9.62 4.17 9.84
N LEU A 768 10.37 5.19 9.40
CA LEU A 768 11.81 5.33 9.67
C LEU A 768 12.12 6.25 10.87
N GLY A 769 11.10 6.71 11.59
CA GLY A 769 11.23 7.74 12.62
C GLY A 769 11.39 9.16 12.06
N ASN A 770 11.55 10.14 12.95
CA ASN A 770 11.76 11.55 12.60
C ASN A 770 13.26 11.86 12.42
N VAL A 771 13.56 12.92 11.66
CA VAL A 771 14.93 13.34 11.28
C VAL A 771 15.92 13.47 12.45
N ASN A 772 15.45 13.83 13.65
CA ASN A 772 16.32 14.08 14.80
C ASN A 772 16.27 12.98 15.88
N GLY A 773 15.60 11.84 15.63
CA GLY A 773 15.36 10.81 16.65
C GLY A 773 14.43 11.22 17.80
N SER A 774 14.08 12.50 17.91
CA SER A 774 13.10 13.02 18.87
C SER A 774 11.68 12.71 18.42
N VAL A 775 10.93 11.98 19.24
CA VAL A 775 9.49 11.77 19.05
C VAL A 775 8.77 13.07 19.41
N LEU A 776 8.59 13.97 18.45
CA LEU A 776 7.45 14.88 18.52
C LEU A 776 6.24 13.98 18.29
N LYS A 777 5.55 13.56 19.36
CA LYS A 777 4.20 13.00 19.22
C LYS A 777 3.34 14.18 18.77
N PRO A 778 2.97 14.32 17.49
CA PRO A 778 1.95 15.31 17.14
C PRO A 778 0.73 15.00 17.99
N GLN A 779 0.22 16.04 18.63
CA GLN A 779 -0.98 15.89 19.43
C GLN A 779 -2.12 15.52 18.47
N LYS A 780 -3.05 14.68 18.93
CA LYS A 780 -4.15 14.17 18.10
C LYS A 780 -4.88 15.32 17.40
N ARG A 781 -5.05 16.45 18.09
CA ARG A 781 -5.57 17.72 17.54
C ARG A 781 -4.83 18.23 16.31
N GLU A 782 -3.50 18.22 16.30
CA GLU A 782 -2.73 18.80 15.19
C GLU A 782 -2.89 17.97 13.94
N ILE A 783 -2.89 16.63 14.06
CA ILE A 783 -3.18 15.74 12.92
C ILE A 783 -4.57 16.02 12.37
N ILE A 784 -5.58 16.16 13.23
CA ILE A 784 -6.95 16.45 12.81
C ILE A 784 -7.02 17.79 12.08
N SER A 785 -6.39 18.83 12.62
CA SER A 785 -6.32 20.14 11.97
C SER A 785 -5.59 20.09 10.63
N THR A 786 -4.51 19.30 10.49
CA THR A 786 -3.87 19.06 9.19
C THR A 786 -4.81 18.38 8.20
N ILE A 787 -5.60 17.40 8.64
CA ILE A 787 -6.59 16.71 7.78
C ILE A 787 -7.61 17.70 7.23
N TYR A 788 -8.15 18.59 8.07
CA TYR A 788 -9.11 19.59 7.60
C TYR A 788 -8.45 20.69 6.75
N ALA A 789 -7.23 21.13 7.08
CA ALA A 789 -6.50 22.13 6.31
C ALA A 789 -6.18 21.65 4.89
N THR A 790 -5.70 20.41 4.74
CA THR A 790 -5.43 19.81 3.43
C THR A 790 -6.70 19.61 2.62
N ALA A 791 -7.80 19.17 3.25
CA ALA A 791 -9.09 19.06 2.60
C ALA A 791 -9.65 20.43 2.16
N ARG A 792 -9.54 21.48 2.99
CA ARG A 792 -9.92 22.85 2.61
C ARG A 792 -9.12 23.35 1.41
N ALA A 793 -7.79 23.19 1.42
CA ALA A 793 -6.94 23.60 0.31
C ALA A 793 -7.37 22.94 -1.01
N LEU A 794 -7.57 21.63 -1.00
CA LEU A 794 -7.97 20.89 -2.19
C LEU A 794 -9.38 21.26 -2.66
N LEU A 795 -10.33 21.42 -1.74
CA LEU A 795 -11.70 21.83 -2.08
C LEU A 795 -11.77 23.25 -2.61
N CYS A 796 -10.98 24.18 -2.07
CA CYS A 796 -10.89 25.53 -2.61
C CYS A 796 -10.50 25.49 -4.08
N LYS A 797 -9.48 24.68 -4.44
CA LYS A 797 -9.10 24.50 -5.86
C LYS A 797 -10.19 23.87 -6.70
N ILE A 798 -10.93 22.89 -6.16
CA ILE A 798 -12.05 22.26 -6.87
C ILE A 798 -13.18 23.28 -7.10
N LEU A 799 -13.48 24.16 -6.15
CA LEU A 799 -14.55 25.14 -6.28
C LEU A 799 -14.17 26.36 -7.13
N GLU A 800 -12.89 26.72 -7.18
CA GLU A 800 -12.37 27.83 -8.01
C GLU A 800 -12.15 27.48 -9.48
N SER A 801 -11.83 26.20 -9.76
CA SER A 801 -11.67 25.69 -11.13
C SER A 801 -13.01 25.70 -11.87
#